data_AF-A0A524KMK6-F1
#
_entry.id   AF-A0A524KMK6-F1
#
_cell.length_a   1.000
_cell.length_b   1.000
_cell.length_c   1.000
_cell.angle_alpha   90.00
_cell.angle_beta   90.00
_cell.angle_gamma   90.00
#
_symmetry.space_group_name_H-M   'P 1'
#
loop_
_entity.id
_entity.type
_entity.pdbx_description
1 polymer ?
#
loop_
_entity_poly.entity_id
_entity_poly.type
_entity_poly.pdbx_seq_one_letter_code
_entity_poly.pdbx_strand_id
1 'polypeptide(L)'
;MLSQDSQGVRPTGVAAQVGLCAVLSLFFALGGERFVGIERSFYDLCQRLSATASAAPVVIVSTDKGAHDLWSLSELDELISTIRAAGAKVIIPASPAPPPVATVDVARLKSLIRIEQHGGTLQNRAEPGLLQRQLEDAEQRISQQQRVSAAVRAAGNVVLGLATTESRPGSDTTSNACAKRISGVSERFADPDNSRAATAALAPASAALCEAAAAVGHITPLTDHDRIVRRVAPMLMTPPGAVPSAALAAVALDADIPKPGGDLVRFYRSAGNGPGFAVVSAADVLSGQAAAALRGRYVIIAPPEAGRTDGVRTPISGHSGAAVLIATDLANYLSDDHIARPGWSRLVEIGLALLLAVSVVLSGRLNLQASAALAVSSMAVLLATEYFLFAVVGLWLQLAGLALFCLTGVALFHFILQLWGRFSRETPNGADTRGGVAAGHVEELDLGFSVLRQQPTTERTKQQLYELAMEHGKKRDYARAERVFRHIAARDPGYRDVAEKLEKLSGARGVAPAPSRPDRAAPALAAAAATVSPAGRTLGRYELERVIGRGAMGTVYLGRDPTINRRVAIKTLPLAEEFVENDLATARSHFLREAESAGRLSHQYIISIYDAGEDDRMAYLAMEYFEGKPLSHYAQLGRLLPPKVVFELMARAAEALHYAHSQNVVHRDVKPANLMYDIANDRLKLTDFGIARLTDASRTRTGIILGTPSYMSPEQLSASKVSGQTDIYSLGVTMYHLLTGAPPFQADSIPRLMDKIVHHKHRPISDIRDDVPSCADVILARALAKNPEDRYESGNAMALALRECCSTVTADTV
;
A
#
# COMPACT_ATOMS: atom_id res chain seq x y z
N MET A 1 -51.79 30.10 29.81
CA MET A 1 -50.72 30.92 29.19
C MET A 1 -50.33 30.24 27.88
N LEU A 2 -50.02 31.00 26.84
CA LEU A 2 -49.89 30.53 25.45
C LEU A 2 -48.43 30.56 24.97
N SER A 3 -48.21 30.04 23.75
CA SER A 3 -46.92 29.67 23.12
C SER A 3 -46.32 28.38 23.72
N GLN A 4 -46.13 27.28 22.98
CA GLN A 4 -46.24 27.04 21.53
C GLN A 4 -45.50 28.04 20.64
N ASP A 5 -44.19 27.84 20.48
CA ASP A 5 -43.54 28.12 19.19
C ASP A 5 -42.34 27.19 18.95
N SER A 6 -42.56 25.88 19.10
CA SER A 6 -41.62 24.87 18.62
C SER A 6 -41.74 24.72 17.09
N GLN A 7 -41.42 25.79 16.37
CA GLN A 7 -41.26 25.81 14.91
C GLN A 7 -40.05 24.94 14.55
N GLY A 8 -40.28 23.63 14.47
CA GLY A 8 -39.35 22.71 13.86
C GLY A 8 -39.16 23.11 12.41
N VAL A 9 -38.04 23.79 12.12
CA VAL A 9 -37.65 24.24 10.78
C VAL A 9 -37.66 23.02 9.87
N ARG A 10 -38.73 22.87 9.08
CA ARG A 10 -38.85 21.77 8.12
C ARG A 10 -37.67 21.92 7.15
N PRO A 11 -36.80 20.91 6.99
CA PRO A 11 -35.70 21.01 6.04
C PRO A 11 -36.28 21.31 4.67
N THR A 12 -35.80 22.37 4.04
CA THR A 12 -36.17 22.70 2.66
C THR A 12 -35.79 21.52 1.76
N GLY A 13 -36.49 21.35 0.63
CA GLY A 13 -36.21 20.23 -0.29
C GLY A 13 -34.72 20.13 -0.66
N VAL A 14 -34.06 21.28 -0.81
CA VAL A 14 -32.62 21.40 -1.07
C VAL A 14 -31.76 20.84 0.07
N ALA A 15 -32.08 21.14 1.34
CA ALA A 15 -31.32 20.61 2.48
C ALA A 15 -31.44 19.08 2.58
N ALA A 16 -32.64 18.53 2.31
CA ALA A 16 -32.85 17.08 2.26
C ALA A 16 -32.15 16.43 1.05
N GLN A 17 -32.13 17.09 -0.12
CA GLN A 17 -31.40 16.64 -1.31
C GLN A 17 -29.89 16.65 -1.10
N VAL A 18 -29.32 17.71 -0.52
CA VAL A 18 -27.88 17.81 -0.22
C VAL A 18 -27.49 16.78 0.85
N GLY A 19 -28.31 16.59 1.89
CA GLY A 19 -28.12 15.52 2.87
C GLY A 19 -28.16 14.12 2.25
N LEU A 20 -29.11 13.85 1.35
CA LEU A 20 -29.19 12.59 0.59
C LEU A 20 -27.96 12.39 -0.30
N CYS A 21 -27.53 13.42 -1.05
CA CYS A 21 -26.34 13.36 -1.89
C CYS A 21 -25.07 13.12 -1.05
N ALA A 22 -24.95 13.72 0.13
CA ALA A 22 -23.83 13.50 1.04
C ALA A 22 -23.85 12.09 1.67
N VAL A 23 -25.02 11.57 2.05
CA VAL A 23 -25.17 10.20 2.57
C VAL A 23 -24.93 9.14 1.48
N LEU A 24 -25.37 9.38 0.24
CA LEU A 24 -25.04 8.52 -0.90
C LEU A 24 -23.56 8.62 -1.29
N SER A 25 -22.96 9.81 -1.23
CA SER A 25 -21.51 10.00 -1.43
C SER A 25 -20.71 9.27 -0.35
N LEU A 26 -21.16 9.31 0.90
CA LEU A 26 -20.59 8.53 1.99
C LEU A 26 -20.72 7.03 1.71
N PHE A 27 -21.89 6.55 1.26
CA PHE A 27 -22.08 5.14 0.89
C PHE A 27 -21.11 4.69 -0.21
N PHE A 28 -21.00 5.43 -1.31
CA PHE A 28 -20.05 5.11 -2.38
C PHE A 28 -18.58 5.22 -1.93
N ALA A 29 -18.23 6.18 -1.07
CA ALA A 29 -16.89 6.29 -0.49
C ALA A 29 -16.57 5.17 0.53
N LEU A 30 -17.58 4.64 1.21
CA LEU A 30 -17.46 3.47 2.09
C LEU A 30 -17.32 2.16 1.32
N GLY A 31 -17.67 2.09 0.03
CA GLY A 31 -17.49 0.89 -0.79
C GLY A 31 -16.04 0.46 -1.11
N GLY A 32 -15.03 1.15 -0.55
CA GLY A 32 -13.60 0.87 -0.77
C GLY A 32 -13.00 -0.21 0.15
N GLU A 33 -11.75 -0.61 -0.12
CA GLU A 33 -11.11 -1.77 0.52
C GLU A 33 -11.08 -1.77 2.06
N ARG A 34 -11.03 -0.60 2.70
CA ARG A 34 -11.06 -0.50 4.18
C ARG A 34 -12.32 -1.14 4.79
N PHE A 35 -13.41 -1.16 4.04
CA PHE A 35 -14.70 -1.74 4.43
C PHE A 35 -14.74 -3.25 4.20
N VAL A 36 -14.06 -3.75 3.15
CA VAL A 36 -13.81 -5.19 2.94
C VAL A 36 -13.03 -5.78 4.14
N GLY A 37 -12.20 -4.98 4.80
CA GLY A 37 -11.55 -5.34 6.07
C GLY A 37 -12.54 -5.52 7.25
N ILE A 38 -13.65 -4.77 7.27
CA ILE A 38 -14.70 -4.90 8.30
C ILE A 38 -15.53 -6.17 8.03
N GLU A 39 -15.94 -6.39 6.78
CA GLU A 39 -16.62 -7.61 6.34
C GLU A 39 -15.78 -8.86 6.66
N ARG A 40 -14.47 -8.85 6.34
CA ARG A 40 -13.53 -9.91 6.72
C ARG A 40 -13.42 -10.09 8.24
N SER A 41 -13.38 -9.00 9.01
CA SER A 41 -13.30 -9.07 10.48
C SER A 41 -14.56 -9.66 11.12
N PHE A 42 -15.74 -9.39 10.54
CA PHE A 42 -17.00 -9.95 11.00
C PHE A 42 -17.18 -11.40 10.54
N TYR A 43 -16.76 -11.76 9.32
CA TYR A 43 -16.62 -13.15 8.87
C TYR A 43 -15.75 -13.96 9.85
N ASP A 44 -14.60 -13.42 10.26
CA ASP A 44 -13.72 -14.10 11.21
C ASP A 44 -14.34 -14.23 12.61
N LEU A 45 -15.14 -13.26 13.03
CA LEU A 45 -15.92 -13.36 14.27
C LEU A 45 -17.00 -14.45 14.15
N CYS A 46 -17.75 -14.49 13.04
CA CYS A 46 -18.76 -15.51 12.79
C CYS A 46 -18.15 -16.91 12.77
N GLN A 47 -17.05 -17.13 12.04
CA GLN A 47 -16.28 -18.38 12.06
C GLN A 47 -15.95 -18.81 13.49
N ARG A 48 -15.36 -17.93 14.31
CA ARG A 48 -14.97 -18.23 15.70
C ARG A 48 -16.15 -18.53 16.62
N LEU A 49 -17.32 -17.96 16.36
CA LEU A 49 -18.54 -18.20 17.13
C LEU A 49 -19.27 -19.49 16.67
N SER A 50 -19.17 -19.86 15.39
CA SER A 50 -19.79 -21.08 14.83
C SER A 50 -18.89 -22.32 14.87
N ALA A 51 -17.58 -22.18 15.12
CA ALA A 51 -16.61 -23.28 14.98
C ALA A 51 -16.80 -24.38 16.04
N THR A 52 -17.27 -25.54 15.58
CA THR A 52 -17.38 -26.79 16.34
C THR A 52 -16.34 -27.82 15.87
N ALA A 53 -16.24 -28.96 16.55
CA ALA A 53 -15.44 -30.08 16.05
C ALA A 53 -16.13 -30.73 14.84
N SER A 54 -15.35 -31.18 13.86
CA SER A 54 -15.91 -31.79 12.64
C SER A 54 -16.47 -33.18 12.93
N ALA A 55 -17.64 -33.47 12.35
CA ALA A 55 -18.21 -34.82 12.33
C ALA A 55 -17.69 -35.67 11.14
N ALA A 56 -16.92 -35.08 10.21
CA ALA A 56 -16.44 -35.76 9.03
C ALA A 56 -15.49 -36.93 9.37
N PRO A 57 -15.46 -38.01 8.55
CA PRO A 57 -14.62 -39.18 8.78
C PRO A 57 -13.15 -38.94 8.40
N VAL A 58 -12.53 -37.93 9.01
CA VAL A 58 -11.14 -37.48 8.78
C VAL A 58 -10.30 -37.69 10.04
N VAL A 59 -9.05 -38.15 9.87
CA VAL A 59 -8.07 -38.32 10.96
C VAL A 59 -6.71 -37.78 10.51
N ILE A 60 -6.04 -37.05 11.39
CA ILE A 60 -4.66 -36.57 11.18
C ILE A 60 -3.71 -37.50 11.93
N VAL A 61 -2.72 -38.05 11.23
CA VAL A 61 -1.61 -38.82 11.81
C VAL A 61 -0.40 -37.89 11.89
N SER A 62 -0.08 -37.42 13.09
CA SER A 62 1.12 -36.59 13.34
C SER A 62 2.33 -37.50 13.48
N THR A 63 3.39 -37.21 12.73
CA THR A 63 4.69 -37.85 12.96
C THR A 63 5.38 -37.27 14.19
N ASP A 64 6.45 -37.94 14.63
CA ASP A 64 7.22 -37.56 15.81
C ASP A 64 8.29 -36.49 15.54
N LYS A 65 8.86 -35.95 16.62
CA LYS A 65 9.73 -34.76 16.62
C LYS A 65 11.04 -34.99 15.86
N GLY A 66 11.21 -34.32 14.71
CA GLY A 66 12.51 -34.18 14.04
C GLY A 66 12.41 -33.92 12.54
N ALA A 67 11.38 -34.46 11.88
CA ALA A 67 11.19 -34.27 10.44
C ALA A 67 10.70 -32.85 10.11
N HIS A 68 11.48 -32.14 9.29
CA HIS A 68 11.04 -30.89 8.65
C HIS A 68 10.30 -31.15 7.33
N ASP A 69 10.57 -32.29 6.69
CA ASP A 69 9.88 -32.80 5.51
C ASP A 69 9.38 -34.23 5.80
N LEU A 70 8.14 -34.51 5.43
CA LEU A 70 7.55 -35.85 5.55
C LEU A 70 8.28 -36.85 4.63
N TRP A 71 8.72 -36.40 3.45
CA TRP A 71 9.35 -37.27 2.45
C TRP A 71 10.77 -37.71 2.80
N SER A 72 11.42 -37.07 3.79
CA SER A 72 12.70 -37.53 4.33
C SER A 72 12.58 -38.66 5.36
N LEU A 73 11.37 -39.00 5.82
CA LEU A 73 11.17 -40.07 6.80
C LEU A 73 11.53 -41.45 6.24
N SER A 74 12.37 -42.19 6.96
CA SER A 74 12.84 -43.54 6.61
C SER A 74 11.74 -44.60 6.61
N GLU A 75 10.67 -44.35 7.36
CA GLU A 75 9.57 -45.26 7.68
C GLU A 75 8.26 -44.91 6.93
N LEU A 76 8.29 -43.94 6.01
CA LEU A 76 7.07 -43.45 5.33
C LEU A 76 6.39 -44.55 4.49
N ASP A 77 7.18 -45.45 3.88
CA ASP A 77 6.69 -46.61 3.14
C ASP A 77 5.99 -47.64 4.05
N GLU A 78 6.50 -47.85 5.27
CA GLU A 78 5.86 -48.71 6.28
C GLU A 78 4.58 -48.05 6.83
N LEU A 79 4.63 -46.75 7.15
CA LEU A 79 3.49 -46.00 7.65
C LEU A 79 2.31 -45.98 6.66
N ILE A 80 2.56 -45.74 5.37
CA ILE A 80 1.54 -45.81 4.30
C ILE A 80 0.96 -47.23 4.21
N SER A 81 1.81 -48.25 4.28
CA SER A 81 1.39 -49.66 4.23
C SER A 81 0.50 -50.05 5.42
N THR A 82 0.86 -49.62 6.62
CA THR A 82 0.11 -49.89 7.86
C THR A 82 -1.20 -49.11 7.93
N ILE A 83 -1.23 -47.85 7.49
CA ILE A 83 -2.48 -47.08 7.33
C ILE A 83 -3.43 -47.76 6.33
N ARG A 84 -2.89 -48.30 5.23
CA ARG A 84 -3.70 -49.09 4.27
C ARG A 84 -4.23 -50.37 4.90
N ALA A 85 -3.39 -51.12 5.62
CA ALA A 85 -3.77 -52.37 6.29
C ALA A 85 -4.83 -52.18 7.38
N ALA A 86 -4.84 -51.04 8.08
CA ALA A 86 -5.91 -50.67 9.02
C ALA A 86 -7.28 -50.49 8.32
N GLY A 87 -7.28 -50.24 7.01
CA GLY A 87 -8.48 -50.05 6.18
C GLY A 87 -8.85 -48.58 5.98
N ALA A 88 -7.87 -47.67 5.91
CA ALA A 88 -8.12 -46.28 5.52
C ALA A 88 -8.73 -46.19 4.11
N LYS A 89 -9.66 -45.25 3.91
CA LYS A 89 -10.37 -45.03 2.64
C LYS A 89 -9.47 -44.36 1.61
N VAL A 90 -8.85 -43.24 1.98
CA VAL A 90 -7.86 -42.48 1.19
C VAL A 90 -6.76 -41.99 2.12
N ILE A 91 -5.53 -41.91 1.61
CA ILE A 91 -4.34 -41.43 2.33
C ILE A 91 -3.80 -40.16 1.65
N ILE A 92 -3.56 -39.09 2.41
CA ILE A 92 -3.05 -37.81 1.88
C ILE A 92 -1.79 -37.37 2.67
N PRO A 93 -0.58 -37.44 2.08
CA PRO A 93 0.60 -36.82 2.65
C PRO A 93 0.48 -35.28 2.60
N ALA A 94 0.58 -34.61 3.76
CA ALA A 94 0.36 -33.16 3.88
C ALA A 94 1.58 -32.29 3.53
N SER A 95 2.68 -32.90 3.06
CA SER A 95 3.86 -32.20 2.54
C SER A 95 3.85 -32.19 1.01
N PRO A 96 4.32 -31.10 0.35
CA PRO A 96 4.39 -31.05 -1.11
C PRO A 96 5.21 -32.21 -1.66
N ALA A 97 4.73 -32.90 -2.69
CA ALA A 97 5.46 -34.00 -3.31
C ALA A 97 6.88 -33.56 -3.71
N PRO A 98 7.92 -34.36 -3.44
CA PRO A 98 9.29 -33.92 -3.63
C PRO A 98 9.57 -33.74 -5.12
N PRO A 99 10.47 -32.81 -5.49
CA PRO A 99 10.99 -32.73 -6.85
C PRO A 99 11.56 -34.09 -7.25
N PRO A 100 11.58 -34.42 -8.56
CA PRO A 100 12.37 -35.56 -9.00
C PRO A 100 13.78 -35.37 -8.44
N VAL A 101 14.27 -36.33 -7.63
CA VAL A 101 15.65 -36.31 -7.13
C VAL A 101 16.54 -36.05 -8.34
N ALA A 102 17.18 -34.88 -8.34
CA ALA A 102 17.94 -34.45 -9.49
C ALA A 102 18.95 -35.53 -9.81
N THR A 103 19.09 -35.89 -11.08
CA THR A 103 20.21 -36.70 -11.54
C THR A 103 21.46 -35.83 -11.48
N VAL A 104 21.95 -35.62 -10.24
CA VAL A 104 23.36 -35.65 -9.92
C VAL A 104 23.85 -36.93 -10.57
N ASP A 105 24.37 -36.79 -11.80
CA ASP A 105 24.56 -37.91 -12.71
C ASP A 105 25.33 -39.02 -11.98
N VAL A 106 24.65 -40.10 -11.61
CA VAL A 106 25.30 -41.19 -10.84
C VAL A 106 26.42 -41.81 -11.67
N ALA A 107 26.28 -41.78 -13.00
CA ALA A 107 27.35 -42.06 -13.96
C ALA A 107 28.53 -41.07 -13.89
N ARG A 108 28.28 -39.76 -13.71
CA ARG A 108 29.28 -38.70 -13.64
C ARG A 108 29.99 -38.65 -12.28
N LEU A 109 29.28 -38.84 -11.17
CA LEU A 109 29.91 -39.06 -9.87
C LEU A 109 30.79 -40.32 -9.92
N LYS A 110 30.27 -41.44 -10.44
CA LYS A 110 31.08 -42.67 -10.60
C LYS A 110 32.23 -42.50 -11.59
N SER A 111 32.13 -41.64 -12.61
CA SER A 111 33.29 -41.30 -13.46
C SER A 111 34.29 -40.40 -12.76
N LEU A 112 33.85 -39.40 -11.99
CA LEU A 112 34.72 -38.52 -11.20
C LEU A 112 35.47 -39.29 -10.11
N ILE A 113 34.80 -40.20 -9.39
CA ILE A 113 35.42 -41.09 -8.41
C ILE A 113 36.43 -42.04 -9.08
N ARG A 114 36.13 -42.59 -10.27
CA ARG A 114 37.13 -43.35 -11.05
C ARG A 114 38.34 -42.50 -11.44
N ILE A 115 38.13 -41.25 -11.85
CA ILE A 115 39.20 -40.31 -12.20
C ILE A 115 40.03 -39.97 -10.96
N GLU A 116 39.41 -39.76 -9.79
CA GLU A 116 40.11 -39.55 -8.50
C GLU A 116 40.94 -40.77 -8.09
N GLN A 117 40.42 -41.99 -8.31
CA GLN A 117 41.10 -43.25 -7.98
C GLN A 117 42.25 -43.63 -8.93
N HIS A 118 42.24 -43.17 -10.19
CA HIS A 118 43.27 -43.50 -11.19
C HIS A 118 44.19 -42.31 -11.54
N GLY A 119 43.73 -41.09 -11.31
CA GLY A 119 44.42 -39.84 -11.62
C GLY A 119 45.30 -39.37 -10.46
N GLY A 120 46.44 -40.04 -10.26
CA GLY A 120 47.47 -39.53 -9.34
C GLY A 120 47.88 -38.11 -9.74
N THR A 121 47.88 -37.18 -8.76
CA THR A 121 48.19 -35.72 -8.87
C THR A 121 47.03 -34.73 -9.09
N LEU A 122 46.05 -34.73 -8.17
CA LEU A 122 45.32 -33.51 -7.78
C LEU A 122 45.50 -33.21 -6.29
N GLN A 123 46.72 -32.80 -5.91
CA GLN A 123 46.97 -32.30 -4.55
C GLN A 123 46.34 -30.92 -4.34
N ASN A 124 45.83 -30.69 -3.11
CA ASN A 124 45.37 -29.41 -2.57
C ASN A 124 44.08 -28.81 -3.17
N ARG A 125 42.90 -29.30 -2.75
CA ARG A 125 41.87 -28.48 -2.05
C ARG A 125 40.55 -29.20 -1.71
N ALA A 126 40.24 -30.36 -2.28
CA ALA A 126 39.03 -31.12 -1.92
C ALA A 126 39.21 -31.91 -0.60
N GLU A 127 38.12 -32.09 0.17
CA GLU A 127 38.12 -33.03 1.30
C GLU A 127 38.13 -34.48 0.79
N PRO A 128 39.00 -35.36 1.31
CA PRO A 128 39.06 -36.76 0.89
C PRO A 128 37.74 -37.47 1.21
N GLY A 129 37.12 -38.07 0.19
CA GLY A 129 35.86 -38.80 0.31
C GLY A 129 34.58 -37.95 0.20
N LEU A 130 34.66 -36.65 -0.12
CA LEU A 130 33.47 -35.81 -0.33
C LEU A 130 32.56 -36.34 -1.44
N LEU A 131 33.13 -36.72 -2.59
CA LEU A 131 32.39 -37.28 -3.73
C LEU A 131 31.74 -38.63 -3.39
N GLN A 132 32.40 -39.44 -2.56
CA GLN A 132 31.89 -40.73 -2.09
C GLN A 132 30.64 -40.53 -1.20
N ARG A 133 30.69 -39.59 -0.25
CA ARG A 133 29.53 -39.23 0.59
C ARG A 133 28.36 -38.65 -0.22
N GLN A 134 28.65 -37.82 -1.23
CA GLN A 134 27.64 -37.28 -2.14
C GLN A 134 26.98 -38.37 -2.99
N LEU A 135 27.72 -39.41 -3.39
CA LEU A 135 27.17 -40.57 -4.08
C LEU A 135 26.28 -41.41 -3.15
N GLU A 136 26.74 -41.68 -1.92
CA GLU A 136 25.99 -42.47 -0.93
C GLU A 136 24.66 -41.80 -0.53
N ASP A 137 24.67 -40.48 -0.30
CA ASP A 137 23.47 -39.67 -0.05
C ASP A 137 22.50 -39.69 -1.25
N ALA A 138 23.01 -39.55 -2.47
CA ALA A 138 22.19 -39.63 -3.68
C ALA A 138 21.55 -41.03 -3.88
N GLU A 139 22.32 -42.11 -3.69
CA GLU A 139 21.81 -43.48 -3.82
C GLU A 139 20.81 -43.84 -2.71
N GLN A 140 20.99 -43.34 -1.48
CA GLN A 140 20.02 -43.48 -0.39
C GLN A 140 18.70 -42.78 -0.73
N ARG A 141 18.73 -41.52 -1.19
CA ARG A 141 17.52 -40.76 -1.57
C ARG A 141 16.77 -41.41 -2.74
N ILE A 142 17.49 -41.88 -3.76
CA ILE A 142 16.88 -42.61 -4.89
C ILE A 142 16.20 -43.88 -4.38
N SER A 143 16.87 -44.65 -3.50
CA SER A 143 16.34 -45.89 -2.93
C SER A 143 15.10 -45.65 -2.06
N GLN A 144 15.11 -44.60 -1.25
CA GLN A 144 13.97 -44.17 -0.42
C GLN A 144 12.77 -43.75 -1.30
N GLN A 145 13.01 -42.91 -2.32
CA GLN A 145 11.95 -42.49 -3.25
C GLN A 145 11.36 -43.69 -4.01
N GLN A 146 12.17 -44.71 -4.35
CA GLN A 146 11.70 -45.96 -4.96
C GLN A 146 10.81 -46.77 -4.02
N ARG A 147 11.21 -46.97 -2.75
CA ARG A 147 10.37 -47.69 -1.76
C ARG A 147 9.05 -46.98 -1.50
N VAL A 148 9.07 -45.66 -1.27
CA VAL A 148 7.85 -44.87 -1.08
C VAL A 148 6.95 -44.93 -2.32
N SER A 149 7.51 -44.83 -3.53
CA SER A 149 6.74 -44.99 -4.77
C SER A 149 6.15 -46.41 -4.94
N ALA A 150 6.79 -47.44 -4.40
CA ALA A 150 6.24 -48.79 -4.37
C ALA A 150 5.09 -48.94 -3.36
N ALA A 151 5.25 -48.42 -2.14
CA ALA A 151 4.21 -48.43 -1.11
C ALA A 151 2.97 -47.62 -1.52
N VAL A 152 3.16 -46.43 -2.12
CA VAL A 152 2.10 -45.60 -2.69
C VAL A 152 1.30 -46.37 -3.76
N ARG A 153 2.00 -47.07 -4.66
CA ARG A 153 1.38 -47.90 -5.72
C ARG A 153 0.65 -49.12 -5.16
N ALA A 154 1.20 -49.75 -4.12
CA ALA A 154 0.60 -50.91 -3.45
C ALA A 154 -0.64 -50.54 -2.63
N ALA A 155 -0.66 -49.35 -2.02
CA ALA A 155 -1.81 -48.83 -1.31
C ALA A 155 -2.99 -48.53 -2.26
N GLY A 156 -2.69 -47.93 -3.42
CA GLY A 156 -3.66 -47.71 -4.50
C GLY A 156 -4.74 -46.65 -4.21
N ASN A 157 -4.69 -46.02 -3.03
CA ASN A 157 -5.65 -45.01 -2.56
C ASN A 157 -4.95 -43.76 -1.98
N VAL A 158 -3.74 -43.45 -2.47
CA VAL A 158 -2.95 -42.29 -2.04
C VAL A 158 -3.16 -41.13 -3.00
N VAL A 159 -3.35 -39.92 -2.46
CA VAL A 159 -3.41 -38.66 -3.23
C VAL A 159 -2.23 -37.78 -2.90
N LEU A 160 -1.54 -37.27 -3.93
CA LEU A 160 -0.40 -36.38 -3.76
C LEU A 160 -0.82 -34.91 -3.76
N GLY A 161 -0.28 -34.16 -2.82
CA GLY A 161 -0.33 -32.69 -2.81
C GLY A 161 0.84 -32.07 -3.58
N LEU A 162 0.56 -31.19 -4.53
CA LEU A 162 1.53 -30.29 -5.15
C LEU A 162 1.41 -28.89 -4.53
N ALA A 163 2.54 -28.22 -4.33
CA ALA A 163 2.57 -26.79 -4.00
C ALA A 163 2.93 -25.96 -5.23
N THR A 164 2.66 -24.66 -5.18
CA THR A 164 3.14 -23.67 -6.15
C THR A 164 4.50 -23.10 -5.75
N THR A 165 5.35 -22.77 -6.72
CA THR A 165 6.68 -22.17 -6.52
C THR A 165 6.76 -20.75 -7.08
N GLU A 166 7.78 -19.97 -6.72
CA GLU A 166 8.03 -18.63 -7.28
C GLU A 166 8.35 -18.62 -8.79
N SER A 167 8.36 -19.79 -9.44
CA SER A 167 8.48 -19.95 -10.89
C SER A 167 7.32 -19.26 -11.61
N ARG A 168 7.65 -18.48 -12.66
CA ARG A 168 6.67 -17.65 -13.40
C ARG A 168 5.49 -18.51 -13.90
N PRO A 169 4.22 -18.09 -13.70
CA PRO A 169 3.08 -18.77 -14.31
C PRO A 169 3.25 -18.75 -15.84
N GLY A 170 3.38 -19.95 -16.42
CA GLY A 170 3.75 -20.15 -17.83
C GLY A 170 4.85 -21.18 -18.06
N SER A 171 5.72 -21.45 -17.08
CA SER A 171 6.66 -22.57 -17.15
C SER A 171 5.94 -23.89 -16.87
N ASP A 172 5.95 -24.83 -17.82
CA ASP A 172 5.48 -26.19 -17.55
C ASP A 172 6.57 -27.00 -16.85
N THR A 173 6.56 -26.90 -15.52
CA THR A 173 7.39 -27.65 -14.57
C THR A 173 6.76 -28.99 -14.19
N THR A 174 5.55 -29.29 -14.66
CA THR A 174 4.78 -30.46 -14.27
C THR A 174 5.23 -31.68 -15.08
N SER A 175 5.49 -32.83 -14.44
CA SER A 175 5.79 -34.04 -15.22
C SER A 175 4.52 -34.56 -15.93
N ASN A 176 4.66 -35.12 -17.14
CA ASN A 176 3.56 -35.70 -17.92
C ASN A 176 2.73 -36.73 -17.11
N ALA A 177 3.37 -37.44 -16.18
CA ALA A 177 2.70 -38.36 -15.26
C ALA A 177 1.73 -37.63 -14.30
N CYS A 178 2.17 -36.53 -13.68
CA CYS A 178 1.32 -35.72 -12.81
C CYS A 178 0.20 -35.06 -13.63
N ALA A 179 0.51 -34.49 -14.80
CA ALA A 179 -0.47 -33.86 -15.69
C ALA A 179 -1.61 -34.81 -16.08
N LYS A 180 -1.29 -36.07 -16.41
CA LYS A 180 -2.28 -37.12 -16.73
C LYS A 180 -3.14 -37.54 -15.53
N ARG A 181 -2.62 -37.48 -14.30
CA ARG A 181 -3.41 -37.72 -13.08
C ARG A 181 -4.34 -36.57 -12.75
N ILE A 182 -3.91 -35.34 -13.05
CA ILE A 182 -4.67 -34.11 -12.84
C ILE A 182 -5.87 -34.05 -13.79
N SER A 183 -5.65 -34.23 -15.10
CA SER A 183 -6.71 -33.99 -16.11
C SER A 183 -7.96 -34.85 -15.89
N GLY A 184 -7.79 -36.13 -15.52
CA GLY A 184 -8.91 -37.05 -15.27
C GLY A 184 -9.83 -36.66 -14.09
N VAL A 185 -9.37 -35.82 -13.16
CA VAL A 185 -10.23 -35.19 -12.13
C VAL A 185 -10.73 -33.84 -12.62
N SER A 186 -9.88 -33.05 -13.27
CA SER A 186 -10.22 -31.71 -13.77
C SER A 186 -11.36 -31.73 -14.79
N GLU A 187 -11.36 -32.68 -15.73
CA GLU A 187 -12.42 -32.87 -16.73
C GLU A 187 -13.79 -33.15 -16.10
N ARG A 188 -13.83 -33.75 -14.90
CA ARG A 188 -15.07 -34.08 -14.17
C ARG A 188 -15.68 -32.87 -13.44
N PHE A 189 -14.86 -31.89 -13.05
CA PHE A 189 -15.26 -30.76 -12.19
C PHE A 189 -14.87 -29.37 -12.73
N ALA A 190 -14.50 -29.25 -14.00
CA ALA A 190 -14.16 -27.99 -14.64
C ALA A 190 -15.36 -27.03 -14.69
N ASP A 191 -15.33 -26.00 -13.86
CA ASP A 191 -16.34 -24.95 -13.80
C ASP A 191 -15.65 -23.59 -13.59
N PRO A 192 -15.82 -22.59 -14.48
CA PRO A 192 -15.13 -21.31 -14.38
C PRO A 192 -15.32 -20.59 -13.04
N ASP A 193 -16.52 -20.66 -12.46
CA ASP A 193 -16.84 -19.96 -11.21
C ASP A 193 -16.17 -20.59 -9.97
N ASN A 194 -15.80 -21.87 -10.05
CA ASN A 194 -15.02 -22.60 -9.03
C ASN A 194 -13.51 -22.59 -9.30
N SER A 195 -13.05 -21.84 -10.31
CA SER A 195 -11.63 -21.75 -10.71
C SER A 195 -10.95 -20.47 -10.21
N ARG A 196 -9.67 -20.58 -9.84
CA ARG A 196 -8.81 -19.44 -9.48
C ARG A 196 -7.53 -19.45 -10.30
N ALA A 197 -7.19 -18.31 -10.89
CA ALA A 197 -5.90 -18.11 -11.57
C ALA A 197 -4.75 -18.20 -10.55
N ALA A 198 -3.77 -19.07 -10.80
CA ALA A 198 -2.57 -19.12 -9.98
C ALA A 198 -1.67 -17.91 -10.25
N THR A 199 -1.05 -17.38 -9.20
CA THR A 199 0.01 -16.36 -9.28
C THR A 199 1.39 -16.96 -9.62
N ALA A 200 1.49 -18.29 -9.67
CA ALA A 200 2.71 -19.07 -9.56
C ALA A 200 2.54 -20.42 -10.30
N ALA A 201 3.63 -21.01 -10.82
CA ALA A 201 3.60 -22.36 -11.41
C ALA A 201 3.63 -23.46 -10.34
N LEU A 202 3.30 -24.70 -10.71
CA LEU A 202 3.40 -25.85 -9.81
C LEU A 202 4.86 -26.28 -9.59
N ALA A 203 5.15 -26.80 -8.41
CA ALA A 203 6.42 -27.44 -8.12
C ALA A 203 6.63 -28.66 -9.06
N PRO A 204 7.84 -28.84 -9.62
CA PRO A 204 8.18 -30.10 -10.26
C PRO A 204 8.08 -31.22 -9.22
N ALA A 205 7.58 -32.38 -9.63
CA ALA A 205 7.38 -33.53 -8.75
C ALA A 205 7.80 -34.84 -9.44
N SER A 206 8.25 -35.81 -8.64
CA SER A 206 8.73 -37.11 -9.14
C SER A 206 7.68 -37.84 -9.99
N ALA A 207 8.03 -38.11 -11.26
CA ALA A 207 7.15 -38.81 -12.20
C ALA A 207 6.76 -40.21 -11.68
N ALA A 208 7.71 -40.97 -11.12
CA ALA A 208 7.47 -42.31 -10.58
C ALA A 208 6.49 -42.32 -9.40
N LEU A 209 6.41 -41.21 -8.65
CA LEU A 209 5.49 -41.01 -7.54
C LEU A 209 4.09 -40.61 -8.06
N CYS A 210 4.01 -39.70 -9.04
CA CYS A 210 2.74 -39.36 -9.72
C CYS A 210 2.14 -40.54 -10.50
N GLU A 211 2.95 -41.42 -11.08
CA GLU A 211 2.47 -42.68 -11.67
C GLU A 211 1.91 -43.63 -10.61
N ALA A 212 2.53 -43.69 -9.43
CA ALA A 212 2.11 -44.55 -8.32
C ALA A 212 0.81 -44.10 -7.65
N ALA A 213 0.56 -42.78 -7.60
CA ALA A 213 -0.59 -42.19 -6.93
C ALA A 213 -1.93 -42.52 -7.60
N ALA A 214 -3.02 -42.51 -6.83
CA ALA A 214 -4.37 -42.65 -7.35
C ALA A 214 -4.84 -41.36 -8.04
N ALA A 215 -4.65 -40.22 -7.38
CA ALA A 215 -4.91 -38.88 -7.90
C ALA A 215 -3.85 -37.87 -7.44
N VAL A 216 -3.85 -36.69 -8.05
CA VAL A 216 -2.92 -35.58 -7.76
C VAL A 216 -3.72 -34.28 -7.73
N GLY A 217 -3.46 -33.42 -6.74
CA GLY A 217 -4.09 -32.10 -6.60
C GLY A 217 -3.18 -31.11 -5.87
N HIS A 218 -3.58 -29.85 -5.75
CA HIS A 218 -2.79 -28.82 -5.06
C HIS A 218 -3.07 -28.77 -3.55
N ILE A 219 -2.05 -28.41 -2.77
CA ILE A 219 -2.14 -28.07 -1.34
C ILE A 219 -1.76 -26.61 -1.06
N THR A 220 -1.60 -25.79 -2.11
CA THR A 220 -1.34 -24.35 -1.99
C THR A 220 -2.46 -23.64 -1.21
N PRO A 221 -2.16 -22.99 -0.07
CA PRO A 221 -3.11 -22.13 0.63
C PRO A 221 -3.31 -20.80 -0.12
N LEU A 222 -4.54 -20.29 -0.18
CA LEU A 222 -4.83 -18.96 -0.73
C LEU A 222 -5.11 -17.96 0.39
N THR A 223 -4.19 -17.03 0.60
CA THR A 223 -4.32 -15.93 1.57
C THR A 223 -5.08 -14.74 1.00
N ASP A 224 -5.99 -14.18 1.79
CA ASP A 224 -6.48 -12.81 1.58
C ASP A 224 -5.36 -11.77 1.79
N HIS A 225 -5.63 -10.50 1.47
CA HIS A 225 -4.66 -9.39 1.58
C HIS A 225 -4.16 -9.13 3.00
N ASP A 226 -4.85 -9.65 4.02
CA ASP A 226 -4.45 -9.60 5.44
C ASP A 226 -3.65 -10.84 5.87
N ARG A 227 -3.16 -11.66 4.93
CA ARG A 227 -2.42 -12.90 5.17
C ARG A 227 -3.20 -13.91 6.05
N ILE A 228 -4.52 -13.96 5.89
CA ILE A 228 -5.40 -14.97 6.52
C ILE A 228 -5.98 -15.85 5.41
N VAL A 229 -5.93 -17.16 5.58
CA VAL A 229 -6.55 -18.14 4.69
C VAL A 229 -8.01 -18.28 5.08
N ARG A 230 -8.91 -17.73 4.27
CA ARG A 230 -10.38 -17.93 4.37
C ARG A 230 -10.92 -18.85 3.29
N ARG A 231 -10.08 -19.16 2.29
CA ARG A 231 -10.45 -19.81 1.04
C ARG A 231 -9.50 -20.95 0.70
N VAL A 232 -10.05 -21.97 0.07
CA VAL A 232 -9.30 -23.00 -0.66
C VAL A 232 -9.95 -23.08 -2.04
N ALA A 233 -9.17 -22.91 -3.11
CA ALA A 233 -9.72 -23.05 -4.46
C ALA A 233 -10.07 -24.52 -4.73
N PRO A 234 -11.29 -24.83 -5.21
CA PRO A 234 -11.59 -26.16 -5.71
C PRO A 234 -10.74 -26.51 -6.94
N MET A 235 -10.52 -25.52 -7.82
CA MET A 235 -9.65 -25.62 -9.00
C MET A 235 -8.66 -24.45 -9.06
N LEU A 236 -7.37 -24.75 -9.16
CA LEU A 236 -6.29 -23.81 -9.40
C LEU A 236 -5.83 -23.89 -10.86
N MET A 237 -5.90 -22.78 -11.59
CA MET A 237 -5.51 -22.71 -13.01
C MET A 237 -4.01 -22.42 -13.14
N THR A 238 -3.24 -23.42 -13.57
CA THR A 238 -1.82 -23.30 -13.92
C THR A 238 -1.58 -23.85 -15.35
N PRO A 239 -0.38 -23.75 -15.92
CA PRO A 239 0.05 -24.78 -16.87
C PRO A 239 0.15 -26.12 -16.13
N PRO A 240 -0.26 -27.27 -16.71
CA PRO A 240 -0.87 -27.43 -18.04
C PRO A 240 -2.41 -27.26 -18.09
N GLY A 241 -3.10 -27.05 -16.97
CA GLY A 241 -4.55 -26.81 -16.95
C GLY A 241 -5.14 -26.49 -15.58
N ALA A 242 -6.46 -26.64 -15.44
CA ALA A 242 -7.11 -26.65 -14.14
C ALA A 242 -6.57 -27.81 -13.30
N VAL A 243 -6.27 -27.57 -12.03
CA VAL A 243 -5.75 -28.57 -11.08
C VAL A 243 -6.65 -28.58 -9.84
N PRO A 244 -7.19 -29.74 -9.42
CA PRO A 244 -8.08 -29.81 -8.26
C PRO A 244 -7.32 -29.56 -6.95
N SER A 245 -8.00 -29.15 -5.88
CA SER A 245 -7.44 -29.25 -4.53
C SER A 245 -7.14 -30.71 -4.18
N ALA A 246 -6.17 -30.98 -3.30
CA ALA A 246 -5.87 -32.35 -2.88
C ALA A 246 -7.05 -33.02 -2.14
N ALA A 247 -7.92 -32.23 -1.50
CA ALA A 247 -9.17 -32.74 -0.94
C ALA A 247 -10.17 -33.08 -2.06
N LEU A 248 -10.41 -32.19 -3.03
CA LEU A 248 -11.28 -32.47 -4.17
C LEU A 248 -10.79 -33.69 -4.97
N ALA A 249 -9.48 -33.86 -5.13
CA ALA A 249 -8.87 -35.04 -5.75
C ALA A 249 -9.08 -36.33 -4.92
N ALA A 250 -8.98 -36.25 -3.59
CA ALA A 250 -9.28 -37.37 -2.68
C ALA A 250 -10.76 -37.74 -2.63
N VAL A 251 -11.64 -36.75 -2.79
CA VAL A 251 -13.08 -36.95 -2.88
C VAL A 251 -13.50 -37.49 -4.26
N ALA A 252 -12.88 -37.02 -5.34
CA ALA A 252 -13.13 -37.47 -6.71
C ALA A 252 -12.78 -38.94 -7.01
N LEU A 253 -12.02 -39.60 -6.12
CA LEU A 253 -11.81 -41.06 -6.13
C LEU A 253 -13.07 -41.85 -5.75
N ASP A 254 -14.09 -41.18 -5.21
CA ASP A 254 -15.41 -41.72 -4.93
C ASP A 254 -16.45 -41.22 -5.95
N ALA A 255 -17.52 -41.97 -6.12
CA ALA A 255 -18.39 -41.87 -7.29
C ALA A 255 -19.41 -40.72 -7.19
N ASP A 256 -19.80 -40.28 -6.00
CA ASP A 256 -21.15 -39.73 -5.77
C ASP A 256 -21.15 -38.44 -4.92
N ILE A 257 -20.43 -37.40 -5.37
CA ILE A 257 -20.27 -36.12 -4.66
C ILE A 257 -20.78 -34.93 -5.50
N PRO A 258 -21.46 -33.94 -4.88
CA PRO A 258 -21.91 -32.71 -5.54
C PRO A 258 -20.78 -31.85 -6.14
N LYS A 259 -21.15 -30.88 -6.96
CA LYS A 259 -20.22 -29.83 -7.41
C LYS A 259 -19.74 -28.97 -6.22
N PRO A 260 -18.50 -28.44 -6.23
CA PRO A 260 -18.03 -27.53 -5.19
C PRO A 260 -18.95 -26.30 -5.03
N GLY A 261 -19.28 -25.94 -3.79
CA GLY A 261 -20.17 -24.81 -3.45
C GLY A 261 -19.54 -23.41 -3.51
N GLY A 262 -18.32 -23.30 -4.05
CA GLY A 262 -17.47 -22.10 -4.02
C GLY A 262 -16.10 -22.38 -3.42
N ASP A 263 -15.35 -21.30 -3.12
CA ASP A 263 -13.98 -21.37 -2.59
C ASP A 263 -13.83 -20.95 -1.11
N LEU A 264 -14.93 -20.66 -0.39
CA LEU A 264 -14.91 -20.33 1.04
C LEU A 264 -15.17 -21.59 1.87
N VAL A 265 -14.39 -21.79 2.93
CA VAL A 265 -14.48 -22.97 3.80
C VAL A 265 -14.90 -22.60 5.22
N ARG A 266 -15.77 -23.43 5.84
CA ARG A 266 -16.03 -23.37 7.28
C ARG A 266 -14.89 -24.04 8.02
N PHE A 267 -14.41 -23.41 9.10
CA PHE A 267 -13.30 -23.92 9.91
C PHE A 267 -13.78 -24.63 11.19
N TYR A 268 -13.15 -25.77 11.50
CA TYR A 268 -13.49 -26.63 12.64
C TYR A 268 -12.48 -26.51 13.79
N ARG A 269 -12.97 -26.56 15.03
CA ARG A 269 -12.17 -26.34 16.26
C ARG A 269 -12.63 -27.27 17.37
N SER A 270 -11.68 -27.91 18.05
CA SER A 270 -11.98 -28.72 19.25
C SER A 270 -12.16 -27.82 20.48
N ALA A 271 -12.98 -28.27 21.43
CA ALA A 271 -13.29 -27.55 22.67
C ALA A 271 -12.03 -27.20 23.51
N GLY A 272 -10.96 -27.98 23.38
CA GLY A 272 -9.66 -27.73 24.03
C GLY A 272 -8.71 -26.79 23.27
N ASN A 273 -9.20 -25.97 22.33
CA ASN A 273 -8.41 -25.13 21.41
C ASN A 273 -7.47 -25.89 20.43
N GLY A 274 -7.48 -27.23 20.45
CA GLY A 274 -6.80 -28.06 19.45
C GLY A 274 -7.51 -28.05 18.08
N PRO A 275 -6.92 -28.72 17.07
CA PRO A 275 -7.54 -28.87 15.74
C PRO A 275 -8.94 -29.50 15.86
N GLY A 276 -9.85 -29.14 14.95
CA GLY A 276 -11.23 -29.66 14.91
C GLY A 276 -11.39 -31.13 14.49
N PHE A 277 -10.31 -31.92 14.57
CA PHE A 277 -10.19 -33.26 14.02
C PHE A 277 -9.53 -34.21 15.02
N ALA A 278 -9.75 -35.52 14.86
CA ALA A 278 -9.03 -36.52 15.63
C ALA A 278 -7.56 -36.57 15.18
N VAL A 279 -6.64 -36.48 16.15
CA VAL A 279 -5.19 -36.59 15.93
C VAL A 279 -4.66 -37.86 16.61
N VAL A 280 -3.76 -38.57 15.93
CA VAL A 280 -3.12 -39.82 16.37
C VAL A 280 -1.61 -39.71 16.11
N SER A 281 -0.75 -40.34 16.92
CA SER A 281 0.69 -40.37 16.61
C SER A 281 1.06 -41.43 15.58
N ALA A 282 2.13 -41.22 14.82
CA ALA A 282 2.64 -42.25 13.91
C ALA A 282 3.07 -43.52 14.67
N ALA A 283 3.60 -43.40 15.89
CA ALA A 283 3.94 -44.53 16.74
C ALA A 283 2.71 -45.39 17.13
N ASP A 284 1.55 -44.79 17.41
CA ASP A 284 0.30 -45.53 17.68
C ASP A 284 -0.23 -46.27 16.44
N VAL A 285 0.09 -45.74 15.25
CA VAL A 285 -0.26 -46.37 13.97
C VAL A 285 0.68 -47.54 13.66
N LEU A 286 1.99 -47.35 13.75
CA LEU A 286 3.00 -48.39 13.50
C LEU A 286 2.90 -49.54 14.51
N SER A 287 2.59 -49.25 15.78
CA SER A 287 2.30 -50.28 16.80
C SER A 287 0.91 -50.91 16.68
N GLY A 288 0.10 -50.53 15.67
CA GLY A 288 -1.21 -51.10 15.37
C GLY A 288 -2.35 -50.67 16.32
N GLN A 289 -2.05 -49.99 17.43
CA GLN A 289 -3.02 -49.56 18.44
C GLN A 289 -4.11 -48.65 17.84
N ALA A 290 -3.75 -47.81 16.89
CA ALA A 290 -4.65 -46.89 16.22
C ALA A 290 -5.53 -47.50 15.11
N ALA A 291 -5.39 -48.79 14.77
CA ALA A 291 -6.04 -49.36 13.58
C ALA A 291 -7.57 -49.19 13.55
N ALA A 292 -8.23 -49.20 14.71
CA ALA A 292 -9.66 -48.95 14.84
C ALA A 292 -10.07 -47.50 14.52
N ALA A 293 -9.19 -46.52 14.73
CA ALA A 293 -9.46 -45.11 14.45
C ALA A 293 -9.34 -44.77 12.95
N LEU A 294 -8.50 -45.49 12.20
CA LEU A 294 -8.24 -45.24 10.78
C LEU A 294 -9.25 -45.91 9.84
N ARG A 295 -9.91 -46.99 10.29
CA ARG A 295 -10.78 -47.83 9.44
C ARG A 295 -11.95 -47.04 8.84
N GLY A 296 -12.06 -47.08 7.51
CA GLY A 296 -13.10 -46.40 6.74
C GLY A 296 -12.94 -44.88 6.63
N ARG A 297 -11.88 -44.30 7.21
CA ARG A 297 -11.67 -42.85 7.27
C ARG A 297 -10.66 -42.35 6.25
N TYR A 298 -10.71 -41.07 5.95
CA TYR A 298 -9.67 -40.35 5.23
C TYR A 298 -8.54 -40.02 6.20
N VAL A 299 -7.30 -40.35 5.84
CA VAL A 299 -6.13 -40.23 6.73
C VAL A 299 -5.13 -39.25 6.14
N ILE A 300 -4.82 -38.20 6.89
CA ILE A 300 -3.87 -37.16 6.49
C ILE A 300 -2.59 -37.34 7.30
N ILE A 301 -1.46 -37.58 6.65
CA ILE A 301 -0.17 -37.76 7.32
C ILE A 301 0.54 -36.41 7.40
N ALA A 302 0.90 -35.98 8.61
CA ALA A 302 1.34 -34.62 8.90
C ALA A 302 2.69 -34.59 9.66
N PRO A 303 3.60 -33.65 9.34
CA PRO A 303 4.73 -33.35 10.23
C PRO A 303 4.25 -32.76 11.58
N PRO A 304 5.08 -32.71 12.63
CA PRO A 304 4.64 -32.35 13.97
C PRO A 304 4.05 -30.93 14.05
N GLU A 305 2.78 -30.82 14.45
CA GLU A 305 2.04 -29.54 14.47
C GLU A 305 2.41 -28.60 15.65
N ALA A 306 3.31 -29.03 16.54
CA ALA A 306 3.59 -28.37 17.81
C ALA A 306 4.36 -27.03 17.66
N GLY A 307 3.62 -25.94 17.49
CA GLY A 307 4.09 -24.57 17.78
C GLY A 307 4.92 -23.87 16.70
N ARG A 308 4.85 -24.31 15.45
CA ARG A 308 5.63 -23.72 14.34
C ARG A 308 5.11 -22.34 13.93
N THR A 309 6.03 -21.42 13.69
CA THR A 309 5.82 -20.12 13.02
C THR A 309 5.42 -20.24 11.55
N ASP A 310 5.66 -21.42 10.98
CA ASP A 310 5.66 -21.68 9.53
C ASP A 310 4.25 -21.99 8.99
N GLY A 311 3.24 -22.04 9.87
CA GLY A 311 1.85 -22.27 9.50
C GLY A 311 1.13 -21.02 9.00
N VAL A 312 0.01 -21.21 8.30
CA VAL A 312 -0.82 -20.10 7.80
C VAL A 312 -1.86 -19.66 8.82
N ARG A 313 -2.18 -18.37 8.86
CA ARG A 313 -3.20 -17.82 9.77
C ARG A 313 -4.60 -18.16 9.26
N THR A 314 -5.53 -18.52 10.14
CA THR A 314 -6.93 -18.81 9.79
C THR A 314 -7.88 -17.97 10.66
N PRO A 315 -9.18 -17.88 10.34
CA PRO A 315 -10.16 -17.22 11.18
C PRO A 315 -10.18 -17.72 12.63
N ILE A 316 -9.88 -19.00 12.86
CA ILE A 316 -10.03 -19.67 14.16
C ILE A 316 -8.72 -19.90 14.93
N SER A 317 -7.57 -19.81 14.26
CA SER A 317 -6.24 -20.17 14.77
C SER A 317 -5.17 -19.14 14.38
N GLY A 318 -4.23 -18.88 15.29
CA GLY A 318 -3.11 -17.98 15.02
C GLY A 318 -2.21 -18.48 13.88
N HIS A 319 -1.93 -19.79 13.86
CA HIS A 319 -1.28 -20.51 12.77
C HIS A 319 -1.88 -21.93 12.70
N SER A 320 -2.03 -22.47 11.49
CA SER A 320 -2.43 -23.85 11.20
C SER A 320 -1.47 -24.49 10.19
N GLY A 321 -1.19 -25.78 10.37
CA GLY A 321 -0.45 -26.58 9.39
C GLY A 321 -1.28 -26.90 8.15
N ALA A 322 -0.61 -27.32 7.07
CA ALA A 322 -1.26 -27.74 5.82
C ALA A 322 -2.24 -28.90 6.06
N ALA A 323 -1.95 -29.81 6.99
CA ALA A 323 -2.83 -30.91 7.36
C ALA A 323 -4.20 -30.46 7.86
N VAL A 324 -4.26 -29.44 8.74
CA VAL A 324 -5.53 -28.86 9.22
C VAL A 324 -6.30 -28.21 8.06
N LEU A 325 -5.63 -27.55 7.11
CA LEU A 325 -6.31 -26.99 5.93
C LEU A 325 -6.89 -28.09 5.03
N ILE A 326 -6.10 -29.11 4.70
CA ILE A 326 -6.55 -30.25 3.88
C ILE A 326 -7.72 -30.96 4.57
N ALA A 327 -7.64 -31.16 5.89
CA ALA A 327 -8.72 -31.74 6.69
C ALA A 327 -9.99 -30.86 6.68
N THR A 328 -9.83 -29.53 6.71
CA THR A 328 -10.93 -28.57 6.66
C THR A 328 -11.63 -28.60 5.30
N ASP A 329 -10.88 -28.44 4.20
CA ASP A 329 -11.41 -28.50 2.83
C ASP A 329 -12.12 -29.86 2.57
N LEU A 330 -11.48 -30.96 2.97
CA LEU A 330 -12.04 -32.31 2.88
C LEU A 330 -13.32 -32.49 3.71
N ALA A 331 -13.37 -31.94 4.92
CA ALA A 331 -14.56 -32.03 5.77
C ALA A 331 -15.73 -31.20 5.25
N ASN A 332 -15.47 -30.06 4.58
CA ASN A 332 -16.51 -29.28 3.90
C ASN A 332 -17.16 -30.15 2.80
N TYR A 333 -16.37 -30.75 1.89
CA TYR A 333 -16.88 -31.63 0.83
C TYR A 333 -17.61 -32.87 1.36
N LEU A 334 -17.11 -33.50 2.43
CA LEU A 334 -17.70 -34.73 3.00
C LEU A 334 -18.97 -34.49 3.83
N SER A 335 -19.28 -33.23 4.14
CA SER A 335 -20.42 -32.85 5.00
C SER A 335 -21.40 -31.87 4.33
N ASP A 336 -21.12 -31.47 3.08
CA ASP A 336 -21.76 -30.35 2.36
C ASP A 336 -21.81 -29.03 3.16
N ASP A 337 -20.80 -28.82 4.00
CA ASP A 337 -20.75 -27.73 5.01
C ASP A 337 -19.94 -26.51 4.51
N HIS A 338 -20.12 -26.20 3.23
CA HIS A 338 -19.45 -25.08 2.56
C HIS A 338 -20.03 -23.71 2.95
N ILE A 339 -19.26 -22.66 2.70
CA ILE A 339 -19.77 -21.28 2.74
C ILE A 339 -19.93 -20.77 1.32
N ALA A 340 -21.16 -20.42 0.92
CA ALA A 340 -21.47 -19.87 -0.38
C ALA A 340 -21.62 -18.33 -0.32
N ARG A 341 -21.14 -17.67 -1.37
CA ARG A 341 -21.57 -16.30 -1.72
C ARG A 341 -22.11 -16.28 -3.16
N PRO A 342 -23.42 -16.53 -3.34
CA PRO A 342 -24.03 -16.55 -4.67
C PRO A 342 -23.92 -15.20 -5.39
N GLY A 343 -23.84 -15.20 -6.72
CA GLY A 343 -23.70 -13.98 -7.52
C GLY A 343 -24.84 -12.95 -7.31
N TRP A 344 -26.03 -13.41 -6.91
CA TRP A 344 -27.17 -12.54 -6.58
C TRP A 344 -27.00 -11.77 -5.25
N SER A 345 -26.06 -12.14 -4.37
CA SER A 345 -25.88 -11.49 -3.06
C SER A 345 -25.67 -9.98 -3.23
N ARG A 346 -24.89 -9.57 -4.23
CA ARG A 346 -24.58 -8.18 -4.55
C ARG A 346 -25.81 -7.34 -4.87
N LEU A 347 -26.83 -7.92 -5.51
CA LEU A 347 -28.07 -7.21 -5.83
C LEU A 347 -28.92 -6.97 -4.56
N VAL A 348 -28.91 -7.94 -3.62
CA VAL A 348 -29.57 -7.81 -2.32
C VAL A 348 -28.83 -6.80 -1.44
N GLU A 349 -27.49 -6.87 -1.39
CA GLU A 349 -26.60 -5.93 -0.69
C GLU A 349 -26.84 -4.48 -1.16
N ILE A 350 -26.87 -4.24 -2.48
CA ILE A 350 -27.14 -2.92 -3.08
C ILE A 350 -28.59 -2.46 -2.80
N GLY A 351 -29.59 -3.34 -2.97
CA GLY A 351 -30.99 -3.00 -2.72
C GLY A 351 -31.24 -2.61 -1.26
N LEU A 352 -30.65 -3.35 -0.33
CA LEU A 352 -30.72 -3.08 1.10
C LEU A 352 -29.99 -1.78 1.47
N ALA A 353 -28.82 -1.51 0.87
CA ALA A 353 -28.10 -0.25 1.06
C ALA A 353 -28.93 0.97 0.62
N LEU A 354 -29.64 0.89 -0.51
CA LEU A 354 -30.51 1.96 -0.98
C LEU A 354 -31.71 2.18 -0.04
N LEU A 355 -32.31 1.11 0.48
CA LEU A 355 -33.38 1.19 1.49
C LEU A 355 -32.88 1.84 2.79
N LEU A 356 -31.66 1.51 3.24
CA LEU A 356 -31.03 2.13 4.41
C LEU A 356 -30.67 3.61 4.17
N ALA A 357 -30.19 3.98 2.98
CA ALA A 357 -29.93 5.38 2.65
C ALA A 357 -31.22 6.23 2.68
N VAL A 358 -32.34 5.66 2.21
CA VAL A 358 -33.66 6.29 2.31
C VAL A 358 -34.13 6.38 3.77
N SER A 359 -33.93 5.34 4.60
CA SER A 359 -34.33 5.37 6.01
C SER A 359 -33.52 6.38 6.83
N VAL A 360 -32.22 6.54 6.55
CA VAL A 360 -31.36 7.60 7.13
C VAL A 360 -31.92 8.99 6.84
N VAL A 361 -32.30 9.29 5.59
CA VAL A 361 -32.87 10.60 5.23
C VAL A 361 -34.26 10.82 5.83
N LEU A 362 -35.09 9.77 5.92
CA LEU A 362 -36.39 9.83 6.61
C LEU A 362 -36.23 10.04 8.13
N SER A 363 -35.16 9.55 8.75
CA SER A 363 -34.85 9.78 10.16
C SER A 363 -34.64 11.26 10.51
N GLY A 364 -34.38 12.12 9.51
CA GLY A 364 -34.36 13.58 9.67
C GLY A 364 -35.64 14.22 10.19
N ARG A 365 -36.76 13.47 10.21
CA ARG A 365 -38.03 13.90 10.81
C ARG A 365 -38.12 13.59 12.32
N LEU A 366 -37.19 12.79 12.84
CA LEU A 366 -37.11 12.38 14.23
C LEU A 366 -36.06 13.22 14.97
N ASN A 367 -36.10 13.22 16.31
CA ASN A 367 -35.01 13.77 17.09
C ASN A 367 -33.75 12.86 17.01
N LEU A 368 -32.59 13.38 17.39
CA LEU A 368 -31.32 12.65 17.31
C LEU A 368 -31.33 11.34 18.12
N GLN A 369 -31.99 11.33 19.29
CA GLN A 369 -32.06 10.14 20.16
C GLN A 369 -32.86 9.00 19.51
N ALA A 370 -34.04 9.28 18.95
CA ALA A 370 -34.86 8.31 18.24
C ALA A 370 -34.19 7.86 16.92
N SER A 371 -33.50 8.76 16.23
CA SER A 371 -32.73 8.44 15.01
C SER A 371 -31.57 7.48 15.32
N ALA A 372 -30.82 7.77 16.39
CA ALA A 372 -29.71 6.93 16.84
C ALA A 372 -30.20 5.57 17.37
N ALA A 373 -31.30 5.53 18.12
CA ALA A 373 -31.92 4.28 18.58
C ALA A 373 -32.33 3.39 17.40
N LEU A 374 -33.01 3.95 16.39
CA LEU A 374 -33.37 3.24 15.16
C LEU A 374 -32.13 2.70 14.44
N ALA A 375 -31.07 3.51 14.29
CA ALA A 375 -29.83 3.08 13.67
C ALA A 375 -29.12 1.93 14.42
N VAL A 376 -29.09 1.98 15.76
CA VAL A 376 -28.54 0.90 16.61
C VAL A 376 -29.37 -0.38 16.48
N SER A 377 -30.71 -0.28 16.49
CA SER A 377 -31.59 -1.44 16.28
C SER A 377 -31.41 -2.05 14.88
N SER A 378 -31.35 -1.23 13.83
CA SER A 378 -31.07 -1.71 12.47
C SER A 378 -29.69 -2.37 12.36
N MET A 379 -28.65 -1.77 12.94
CA MET A 379 -27.31 -2.37 13.00
C MET A 379 -27.33 -3.74 13.67
N ALA A 380 -28.00 -3.87 14.83
CA ALA A 380 -28.10 -5.14 15.55
C ALA A 380 -28.84 -6.22 14.75
N VAL A 381 -29.95 -5.86 14.08
CA VAL A 381 -30.70 -6.78 13.20
C VAL A 381 -29.85 -7.23 12.01
N LEU A 382 -29.10 -6.33 11.36
CA LEU A 382 -28.22 -6.66 10.23
C LEU A 382 -27.11 -7.65 10.62
N LEU A 383 -26.41 -7.38 11.72
CA LEU A 383 -25.34 -8.25 12.23
C LEU A 383 -25.86 -9.62 12.69
N ALA A 384 -27.02 -9.65 13.35
CA ALA A 384 -27.69 -10.91 13.72
C ALA A 384 -28.17 -11.70 12.49
N THR A 385 -28.61 -11.01 11.44
CA THR A 385 -29.04 -11.63 10.18
C THR A 385 -27.86 -12.24 9.44
N GLU A 386 -26.74 -11.53 9.29
CA GLU A 386 -25.52 -12.09 8.70
C GLU A 386 -24.99 -13.27 9.51
N TYR A 387 -24.92 -13.15 10.85
CA TYR A 387 -24.50 -14.27 11.70
C TYR A 387 -25.40 -15.50 11.54
N PHE A 388 -26.73 -15.34 11.49
CA PHE A 388 -27.65 -16.46 11.29
C PHE A 388 -27.48 -17.12 9.91
N LEU A 389 -27.45 -16.32 8.83
CA LEU A 389 -27.25 -16.84 7.48
C LEU A 389 -25.91 -17.56 7.33
N PHE A 390 -24.86 -17.03 7.97
CA PHE A 390 -23.52 -17.60 7.96
C PHE A 390 -23.41 -18.91 8.76
N ALA A 391 -23.90 -18.90 10.00
CA ALA A 391 -23.73 -20.00 10.95
C ALA A 391 -24.72 -21.16 10.72
N VAL A 392 -25.91 -20.88 10.17
CA VAL A 392 -26.99 -21.88 10.01
C VAL A 392 -27.27 -22.23 8.55
N VAL A 393 -27.11 -21.28 7.61
CA VAL A 393 -27.46 -21.47 6.19
C VAL A 393 -26.22 -21.54 5.27
N GLY A 394 -25.01 -21.30 5.80
CA GLY A 394 -23.78 -21.26 5.01
C GLY A 394 -23.71 -20.09 4.01
N LEU A 395 -24.57 -19.08 4.12
CA LEU A 395 -24.62 -17.94 3.20
C LEU A 395 -23.92 -16.71 3.78
N TRP A 396 -22.87 -16.24 3.11
CA TRP A 396 -22.23 -14.96 3.46
C TRP A 396 -22.78 -13.81 2.62
N LEU A 397 -23.74 -13.07 3.18
CA LEU A 397 -24.13 -11.73 2.73
C LEU A 397 -23.26 -10.69 3.45
N GLN A 398 -22.75 -9.69 2.74
CA GLN A 398 -21.93 -8.63 3.34
C GLN A 398 -22.82 -7.53 3.93
N LEU A 399 -23.17 -7.65 5.23
CA LEU A 399 -24.09 -6.74 5.92
C LEU A 399 -23.41 -5.95 7.05
N ALA A 400 -22.28 -6.40 7.58
CA ALA A 400 -21.58 -5.74 8.69
C ALA A 400 -21.18 -4.28 8.38
N GLY A 401 -20.80 -4.01 7.14
CA GLY A 401 -20.56 -2.66 6.64
C GLY A 401 -21.85 -1.84 6.51
N LEU A 402 -22.95 -2.44 6.02
CA LEU A 402 -24.26 -1.77 5.97
C LEU A 402 -24.77 -1.42 7.38
N ALA A 403 -24.44 -2.26 8.37
CA ALA A 403 -24.72 -2.03 9.78
C ALA A 403 -23.93 -0.81 10.33
N LEU A 404 -22.66 -0.64 9.93
CA LEU A 404 -21.88 0.58 10.25
C LEU A 404 -22.40 1.83 9.50
N PHE A 405 -22.88 1.67 8.27
CA PHE A 405 -23.51 2.76 7.51
C PHE A 405 -24.77 3.30 8.19
N CYS A 406 -25.55 2.46 8.88
CA CYS A 406 -26.70 2.91 9.69
C CYS A 406 -26.29 3.97 10.74
N LEU A 407 -25.25 3.68 11.54
CA LEU A 407 -24.77 4.61 12.57
C LEU A 407 -24.13 5.87 11.96
N THR A 408 -23.19 5.68 11.03
CA THR A 408 -22.39 6.78 10.46
C THR A 408 -23.22 7.70 9.57
N GLY A 409 -24.18 7.14 8.81
CA GLY A 409 -25.11 7.88 7.98
C GLY A 409 -26.05 8.78 8.81
N VAL A 410 -26.67 8.26 9.88
CA VAL A 410 -27.52 9.09 10.77
C VAL A 410 -26.72 10.20 11.44
N ALA A 411 -25.50 9.90 11.92
CA ALA A 411 -24.63 10.90 12.54
C ALA A 411 -24.24 12.02 11.55
N LEU A 412 -23.80 11.67 10.34
CA LEU A 412 -23.47 12.64 9.29
C LEU A 412 -24.69 13.46 8.87
N PHE A 413 -25.85 12.82 8.69
CA PHE A 413 -27.06 13.49 8.24
C PHE A 413 -27.59 14.50 9.27
N HIS A 414 -27.62 14.15 10.56
CA HIS A 414 -27.96 15.11 11.62
C HIS A 414 -26.92 16.23 11.77
N PHE A 415 -25.63 15.95 11.56
CA PHE A 415 -24.59 16.98 11.53
C PHE A 415 -24.79 17.97 10.37
N ILE A 416 -25.13 17.49 9.17
CA ILE A 416 -25.48 18.33 8.02
C ILE A 416 -26.72 19.19 8.32
N LEU A 417 -27.78 18.62 8.90
CA LEU A 417 -28.95 19.40 9.32
C LEU A 417 -28.60 20.49 10.35
N GLN A 418 -27.69 20.22 11.28
CA GLN A 418 -27.22 21.22 12.25
C GLN A 418 -26.42 22.34 11.59
N LEU A 419 -25.56 22.03 10.60
CA LEU A 419 -24.84 23.05 9.82
C LEU A 419 -25.80 23.90 8.98
N TRP A 420 -26.72 23.28 8.25
CA TRP A 420 -27.76 24.00 7.49
C TRP A 420 -28.65 24.87 8.38
N GLY A 421 -28.97 24.40 9.59
CA GLY A 421 -29.70 25.14 10.61
C GLY A 421 -28.93 26.34 11.21
N ARG A 422 -27.60 26.41 11.04
CA ARG A 422 -26.79 27.61 11.35
C ARG A 422 -26.83 28.59 10.18
N PHE A 423 -26.44 28.15 8.97
CA PHE A 423 -26.46 29.01 7.77
C PHE A 423 -27.84 29.60 7.47
N SER A 424 -28.92 28.84 7.65
CA SER A 424 -30.31 29.32 7.43
C SER A 424 -30.82 30.28 8.52
N ARG A 425 -30.02 30.55 9.57
CA ARG A 425 -30.27 31.62 10.56
C ARG A 425 -29.46 32.88 10.30
N GLU A 426 -28.49 32.82 9.38
CA GLU A 426 -27.64 33.96 9.01
C GLU A 426 -28.18 34.73 7.78
N THR A 427 -29.22 34.23 7.12
CA THR A 427 -30.00 35.00 6.12
C THR A 427 -30.83 36.08 6.83
N PRO A 428 -30.56 37.39 6.62
CA PRO A 428 -31.13 38.44 7.46
C PRO A 428 -32.55 38.84 7.02
N ASN A 429 -33.56 38.27 7.67
CA ASN A 429 -34.79 39.03 7.90
C ASN A 429 -34.49 40.10 8.96
N GLY A 430 -34.98 41.32 8.72
CA GLY A 430 -34.45 42.52 9.35
C GLY A 430 -34.72 42.68 10.85
N ALA A 431 -33.82 43.43 11.49
CA ALA A 431 -33.93 44.02 12.83
C ALA A 431 -34.17 43.04 14.00
N ASP A 432 -33.07 42.64 14.67
CA ASP A 432 -32.73 43.39 15.88
C ASP A 432 -31.20 43.39 16.14
N THR A 433 -30.73 44.35 16.95
CA THR A 433 -29.30 44.49 17.31
C THR A 433 -29.05 44.17 18.78
N ARG A 434 -28.12 43.24 19.06
CA ARG A 434 -27.02 43.42 20.04
C ARG A 434 -26.14 42.17 20.21
N GLY A 435 -24.83 42.36 20.02
CA GLY A 435 -23.76 41.53 20.61
C GLY A 435 -23.43 40.21 19.90
N GLY A 436 -22.17 40.05 19.47
CA GLY A 436 -21.59 38.71 19.29
C GLY A 436 -20.64 38.47 18.11
N VAL A 437 -20.61 39.32 17.07
CA VAL A 437 -19.77 39.06 15.87
C VAL A 437 -18.96 40.30 15.47
N ALA A 438 -17.64 40.23 15.67
CA ALA A 438 -16.69 41.29 15.28
C ALA A 438 -15.49 40.81 14.44
N ALA A 439 -15.30 39.50 14.28
CA ALA A 439 -14.15 38.93 13.56
C ALA A 439 -14.38 38.80 12.03
N GLY A 440 -15.34 37.96 11.60
CA GLY A 440 -15.47 37.59 10.18
C GLY A 440 -15.73 38.75 9.21
N HIS A 441 -16.56 39.72 9.60
CA HIS A 441 -16.91 40.89 8.77
C HIS A 441 -15.77 41.94 8.60
N VAL A 442 -14.56 41.68 9.12
CA VAL A 442 -13.36 42.49 8.85
C VAL A 442 -12.54 41.87 7.71
N GLU A 443 -12.41 40.54 7.71
CA GLU A 443 -11.67 39.76 6.71
C GLU A 443 -12.34 39.86 5.32
N GLU A 444 -13.68 39.83 5.28
CA GLU A 444 -14.48 40.01 4.07
C GLU A 444 -14.26 41.38 3.38
N LEU A 445 -14.06 42.46 4.15
CA LEU A 445 -13.81 43.80 3.59
C LEU A 445 -12.39 43.96 3.03
N ASP A 446 -11.37 43.43 3.73
CA ASP A 446 -9.99 43.42 3.22
C ASP A 446 -9.88 42.53 1.96
N LEU A 447 -10.60 41.40 1.93
CA LEU A 447 -10.72 40.56 0.74
C LEU A 447 -11.37 41.34 -0.42
N GLY A 448 -12.48 42.04 -0.16
CA GLY A 448 -13.17 42.90 -1.14
C GLY A 448 -12.24 43.96 -1.76
N PHE A 449 -11.40 44.61 -0.96
CA PHE A 449 -10.41 45.56 -1.48
C PHE A 449 -9.35 44.86 -2.36
N SER A 450 -8.89 43.67 -1.97
CA SER A 450 -7.86 42.94 -2.71
C SER A 450 -8.35 42.48 -4.09
N VAL A 451 -9.62 42.11 -4.23
CA VAL A 451 -10.28 41.73 -5.49
C VAL A 451 -10.54 42.96 -6.36
N LEU A 452 -11.19 44.01 -5.82
CA LEU A 452 -11.53 45.22 -6.59
C LEU A 452 -10.29 45.97 -7.12
N ARG A 453 -9.17 45.91 -6.38
CA ARG A 453 -7.87 46.47 -6.82
C ARG A 453 -7.30 45.82 -8.09
N GLN A 454 -7.63 44.55 -8.36
CA GLN A 454 -7.09 43.80 -9.51
C GLN A 454 -7.93 43.98 -10.78
N GLN A 455 -9.13 44.54 -10.67
CA GLN A 455 -10.02 44.77 -11.82
C GLN A 455 -9.64 46.05 -12.59
N PRO A 456 -9.88 46.11 -13.92
CA PRO A 456 -9.72 47.34 -14.68
C PRO A 456 -10.67 48.42 -14.15
N THR A 457 -10.16 49.65 -13.99
CA THR A 457 -10.89 50.73 -13.28
C THR A 457 -11.99 51.37 -14.14
N THR A 458 -13.12 50.67 -14.22
CA THR A 458 -14.39 51.20 -14.73
C THR A 458 -15.07 52.09 -13.68
N GLU A 459 -16.07 52.88 -14.09
CA GLU A 459 -16.92 53.65 -13.15
C GLU A 459 -17.56 52.77 -12.06
N ARG A 460 -17.98 51.56 -12.44
CA ARG A 460 -18.56 50.57 -11.51
C ARG A 460 -17.54 50.15 -10.44
N THR A 461 -16.30 49.86 -10.85
CA THR A 461 -15.22 49.50 -9.94
C THR A 461 -14.84 50.68 -9.01
N LYS A 462 -14.81 51.92 -9.53
CA LYS A 462 -14.59 53.13 -8.72
C LYS A 462 -15.70 53.34 -7.69
N GLN A 463 -16.97 53.11 -8.05
CA GLN A 463 -18.10 53.18 -7.13
C GLN A 463 -18.00 52.13 -6.02
N GLN A 464 -17.70 50.88 -6.35
CA GLN A 464 -17.58 49.80 -5.35
C GLN A 464 -16.41 50.05 -4.37
N LEU A 465 -15.28 50.56 -4.86
CA LEU A 465 -14.16 50.97 -4.00
C LEU A 465 -14.53 52.15 -3.09
N TYR A 466 -15.32 53.11 -3.58
CA TYR A 466 -15.79 54.25 -2.78
C TYR A 466 -16.78 53.82 -1.68
N GLU A 467 -17.71 52.91 -1.99
CA GLU A 467 -18.65 52.35 -1.03
C GLU A 467 -17.94 51.55 0.08
N LEU A 468 -16.94 50.74 -0.30
CA LEU A 468 -16.08 50.00 0.63
C LEU A 468 -15.29 50.94 1.56
N ALA A 469 -14.70 52.01 1.02
CA ALA A 469 -13.99 53.02 1.81
C ALA A 469 -14.92 53.72 2.82
N MET A 470 -16.16 54.02 2.42
CA MET A 470 -17.19 54.59 3.29
C MET A 470 -17.65 53.61 4.38
N GLU A 471 -17.63 52.29 4.13
CA GLU A 471 -17.95 51.30 5.16
C GLU A 471 -16.85 51.18 6.22
N HIS A 472 -15.57 51.16 5.83
CA HIS A 472 -14.46 51.27 6.79
C HIS A 472 -14.57 52.57 7.63
N GLY A 473 -14.97 53.68 7.01
CA GLY A 473 -15.26 54.94 7.70
C GLY A 473 -16.39 54.81 8.74
N LYS A 474 -17.51 54.15 8.41
CA LYS A 474 -18.60 53.85 9.37
C LYS A 474 -18.12 52.99 10.53
N LYS A 475 -17.23 52.02 10.27
CA LYS A 475 -16.61 51.15 11.28
C LYS A 475 -15.46 51.82 12.07
N ARG A 476 -15.21 53.12 11.85
CA ARG A 476 -14.12 53.94 12.44
C ARG A 476 -12.69 53.46 12.11
N ASP A 477 -12.54 52.60 11.11
CA ASP A 477 -11.22 52.19 10.61
C ASP A 477 -10.71 53.20 9.58
N TYR A 478 -10.27 54.34 10.10
CA TYR A 478 -9.81 55.46 9.28
C TYR A 478 -8.55 55.12 8.48
N ALA A 479 -7.68 54.24 8.98
CA ALA A 479 -6.45 53.83 8.30
C ALA A 479 -6.74 52.93 7.08
N ARG A 480 -7.67 51.98 7.18
CA ARG A 480 -8.13 51.21 6.01
C ARG A 480 -8.92 52.11 5.05
N ALA A 481 -9.80 52.99 5.54
CA ALA A 481 -10.55 53.92 4.68
C ALA A 481 -9.61 54.83 3.86
N GLU A 482 -8.61 55.45 4.52
CA GLU A 482 -7.56 56.26 3.90
C GLU A 482 -6.81 55.48 2.81
N ARG A 483 -6.45 54.21 3.06
CA ARG A 483 -5.78 53.32 2.10
C ARG A 483 -6.63 53.06 0.85
N VAL A 484 -7.94 52.88 0.98
CA VAL A 484 -8.84 52.67 -0.16
C VAL A 484 -9.08 53.99 -0.91
N PHE A 485 -9.35 55.11 -0.22
CA PHE A 485 -9.52 56.42 -0.86
C PHE A 485 -8.26 56.86 -1.61
N ARG A 486 -7.06 56.66 -1.05
CA ARG A 486 -5.78 56.91 -1.74
C ARG A 486 -5.62 56.07 -3.01
N HIS A 487 -6.18 54.85 -3.03
CA HIS A 487 -6.15 53.97 -4.21
C HIS A 487 -7.04 54.47 -5.36
N ILE A 488 -8.15 55.15 -5.04
CA ILE A 488 -9.02 55.82 -6.02
C ILE A 488 -8.34 57.10 -6.52
N ALA A 489 -7.93 57.98 -5.60
CA ALA A 489 -7.30 59.27 -5.92
C ALA A 489 -6.02 59.14 -6.75
N ALA A 490 -5.25 58.07 -6.58
CA ALA A 490 -4.05 57.78 -7.37
C ALA A 490 -4.32 57.42 -8.85
N ARG A 491 -5.59 57.32 -9.28
CA ARG A 491 -6.00 57.09 -10.68
C ARG A 491 -7.04 58.09 -11.18
N ASP A 492 -7.91 58.55 -10.30
CA ASP A 492 -8.90 59.58 -10.58
C ASP A 492 -8.98 60.56 -9.39
N PRO A 493 -8.19 61.64 -9.40
CA PRO A 493 -8.18 62.66 -8.35
C PRO A 493 -9.50 63.43 -8.24
N GLY A 494 -10.31 63.45 -9.30
CA GLY A 494 -11.60 64.17 -9.37
C GLY A 494 -12.80 63.31 -9.00
N TYR A 495 -12.60 62.07 -8.55
CA TYR A 495 -13.71 61.16 -8.26
C TYR A 495 -14.49 61.58 -7.01
N ARG A 496 -15.64 62.23 -7.22
CA ARG A 496 -16.55 62.70 -6.16
C ARG A 496 -15.82 63.60 -5.15
N ASP A 497 -16.00 63.35 -3.86
CA ASP A 497 -15.44 64.08 -2.72
C ASP A 497 -14.25 63.35 -2.07
N VAL A 498 -13.59 62.43 -2.80
CA VAL A 498 -12.48 61.59 -2.28
C VAL A 498 -11.30 62.44 -1.80
N ALA A 499 -10.98 63.54 -2.48
CA ALA A 499 -9.93 64.47 -2.06
C ALA A 499 -10.24 65.12 -0.69
N GLU A 500 -11.45 65.65 -0.52
CA GLU A 500 -11.93 66.28 0.71
C GLU A 500 -11.97 65.27 1.89
N LYS A 501 -12.34 64.01 1.61
CA LYS A 501 -12.27 62.93 2.63
C LYS A 501 -10.84 62.59 3.01
N LEU A 502 -9.91 62.51 2.05
CA LEU A 502 -8.50 62.26 2.34
C LEU A 502 -7.89 63.38 3.19
N GLU A 503 -8.20 64.64 2.87
CA GLU A 503 -7.78 65.79 3.66
C GLU A 503 -8.30 65.69 5.11
N LYS A 504 -9.62 65.49 5.29
CA LYS A 504 -10.24 65.34 6.62
C LYS A 504 -9.73 64.14 7.41
N LEU A 505 -9.42 63.02 6.76
CA LEU A 505 -8.82 61.84 7.41
C LEU A 505 -7.35 62.09 7.80
N SER A 506 -6.59 62.83 6.97
CA SER A 506 -5.20 63.18 7.27
C SER A 506 -5.06 64.20 8.41
N GLY A 507 -5.98 65.18 8.49
CA GLY A 507 -6.01 66.21 9.53
C GLY A 507 -6.23 65.68 10.95
N ALA A 508 -6.64 64.42 11.12
CA ALA A 508 -6.75 63.76 12.42
C ALA A 508 -5.39 63.39 13.06
N ARG A 509 -4.26 63.57 12.36
CA ARG A 509 -2.90 63.33 12.89
C ARG A 509 -2.16 64.62 13.22
N GLY A 510 -2.58 65.30 14.29
CA GLY A 510 -1.88 66.46 14.85
C GLY A 510 -1.11 66.13 16.13
N VAL A 511 0.21 65.89 16.03
CA VAL A 511 1.30 66.21 16.98
C VAL A 511 2.62 65.67 16.40
N ALA A 512 3.73 66.35 16.68
CA ALA A 512 5.01 66.32 15.94
C ALA A 512 6.12 65.51 16.70
N PRO A 513 7.40 65.43 16.24
CA PRO A 513 8.03 66.07 15.07
C PRO A 513 8.94 65.17 14.19
N ALA A 514 9.43 65.76 13.09
CA ALA A 514 10.53 65.25 12.26
C ALA A 514 11.86 65.96 12.58
N PRO A 515 13.00 65.41 12.14
CA PRO A 515 13.73 65.99 10.99
C PRO A 515 14.31 64.91 10.05
N SER A 516 14.82 65.18 8.85
CA SER A 516 14.71 66.28 7.89
C SER A 516 15.24 65.77 6.53
N ARG A 517 14.69 66.24 5.40
CA ARG A 517 15.29 66.09 4.05
C ARG A 517 15.63 67.49 3.52
N PRO A 518 16.69 67.63 2.73
CA PRO A 518 16.51 67.62 1.27
C PRO A 518 17.60 66.73 0.57
N ASP A 519 17.68 66.56 -0.75
CA ASP A 519 17.01 67.28 -1.84
C ASP A 519 16.85 66.43 -3.15
N ARG A 520 16.16 67.01 -4.13
CA ARG A 520 16.22 66.81 -5.60
C ARG A 520 15.58 65.58 -6.29
N ALA A 521 14.49 65.90 -6.98
CA ALA A 521 14.24 65.69 -8.41
C ALA A 521 13.88 64.28 -8.95
N ALA A 522 12.74 64.24 -9.66
CA ALA A 522 12.35 63.23 -10.64
C ALA A 522 12.76 63.70 -12.07
N PRO A 523 12.68 62.89 -13.16
CA PRO A 523 11.42 62.29 -13.63
C PRO A 523 11.51 60.92 -14.36
N ALA A 524 10.34 60.48 -14.86
CA ALA A 524 10.10 59.67 -16.06
C ALA A 524 10.22 58.12 -16.03
N LEU A 525 9.11 57.52 -16.47
CA LEU A 525 8.86 56.25 -17.19
C LEU A 525 9.86 55.07 -17.12
N ALA A 526 9.28 53.92 -16.74
CA ALA A 526 9.23 52.62 -17.46
C ALA A 526 10.49 51.99 -18.11
N ALA A 527 10.52 50.65 -18.06
CA ALA A 527 11.44 49.74 -18.76
C ALA A 527 12.86 49.58 -18.20
N ALA A 528 12.98 49.00 -16.99
CA ALA A 528 14.16 48.25 -16.59
C ALA A 528 13.80 47.10 -15.62
N ALA A 529 13.53 45.91 -16.16
CA ALA A 529 13.49 44.67 -15.37
C ALA A 529 14.93 44.18 -15.11
N ALA A 530 15.72 45.02 -14.44
CA ALA A 530 17.15 44.80 -14.24
C ALA A 530 17.44 44.09 -12.91
N THR A 531 18.22 43.02 -13.03
CA THR A 531 18.82 42.22 -11.96
C THR A 531 19.31 43.02 -10.76
N VAL A 532 18.62 42.90 -9.62
CA VAL A 532 19.25 43.09 -8.31
C VAL A 532 20.08 41.84 -8.01
N SER A 533 21.41 41.99 -7.99
CA SER A 533 22.32 40.92 -7.58
C SER A 533 22.05 40.51 -6.12
N PRO A 534 22.02 39.21 -5.77
CA PRO A 534 21.85 38.78 -4.37
C PRO A 534 23.02 39.18 -3.45
N ALA A 535 24.21 39.39 -4.03
CA ALA A 535 25.43 39.81 -3.37
C ALA A 535 25.21 41.00 -2.42
N GLY A 536 25.36 40.74 -1.11
CA GLY A 536 25.23 41.74 -0.05
C GLY A 536 23.89 41.71 0.72
N ARG A 537 22.94 40.84 0.35
CA ARG A 537 21.77 40.53 1.20
C ARG A 537 22.12 39.38 2.15
N THR A 538 21.74 39.49 3.43
CA THR A 538 21.84 38.41 4.41
C THR A 538 20.53 37.61 4.54
N LEU A 539 20.64 36.37 5.04
CA LEU A 539 19.55 35.59 5.63
C LEU A 539 20.06 34.96 6.93
N GLY A 540 19.49 35.35 8.07
CA GLY A 540 20.07 35.06 9.38
C GLY A 540 21.51 35.58 9.46
N ARG A 541 22.48 34.70 9.78
CA ARG A 541 23.91 35.05 9.74
C ARG A 541 24.60 34.89 8.38
N TYR A 542 23.90 34.41 7.36
CA TYR A 542 24.52 34.00 6.09
C TYR A 542 24.47 35.11 5.05
N GLU A 543 25.61 35.36 4.39
CA GLU A 543 25.69 36.28 3.25
C GLU A 543 25.25 35.55 1.97
N LEU A 544 24.35 36.13 1.17
CA LEU A 544 23.95 35.55 -0.12
C LEU A 544 24.88 36.04 -1.23
N GLU A 545 25.38 35.10 -2.05
CA GLU A 545 26.22 35.41 -3.22
C GLU A 545 25.38 35.46 -4.50
N ARG A 546 24.67 34.36 -4.81
CA ARG A 546 23.91 34.19 -6.06
C ARG A 546 22.82 33.12 -5.95
N VAL A 547 21.82 33.15 -6.81
CA VAL A 547 20.87 32.03 -6.98
C VAL A 547 21.59 30.85 -7.64
N ILE A 548 21.35 29.64 -7.13
CA ILE A 548 21.81 28.37 -7.73
C ILE A 548 20.67 27.46 -8.19
N GLY A 549 19.45 27.66 -7.69
CA GLY A 549 18.27 26.93 -8.15
C GLY A 549 16.95 27.65 -7.83
N ARG A 550 15.92 27.37 -8.61
CA ARG A 550 14.52 27.74 -8.33
C ARG A 550 13.66 26.51 -8.61
N GLY A 551 12.78 26.17 -7.69
CA GLY A 551 11.88 25.02 -7.80
C GLY A 551 10.49 25.34 -7.24
N ALA A 552 9.59 24.36 -7.32
CA ALA A 552 8.20 24.51 -6.85
C ALA A 552 8.09 24.78 -5.34
N MET A 553 9.13 24.51 -4.56
CA MET A 553 9.25 24.79 -3.12
C MET A 553 10.14 26.01 -2.82
N GLY A 554 10.30 26.96 -3.75
CA GLY A 554 11.06 28.19 -3.52
C GLY A 554 12.47 28.23 -4.13
N THR A 555 13.33 29.11 -3.60
CA THR A 555 14.63 29.46 -4.21
C THR A 555 15.80 28.95 -3.37
N VAL A 556 16.83 28.43 -4.05
CA VAL A 556 18.10 28.00 -3.45
C VAL A 556 19.20 28.97 -3.88
N TYR A 557 19.92 29.52 -2.89
CA TYR A 557 21.06 30.42 -3.07
C TYR A 557 22.36 29.70 -2.72
N LEU A 558 23.45 30.09 -3.37
CA LEU A 558 24.80 29.96 -2.81
C LEU A 558 25.01 31.16 -1.89
N GLY A 559 25.51 30.88 -0.69
CA GLY A 559 25.91 31.88 0.28
C GLY A 559 27.13 31.44 1.10
N ARG A 560 27.46 32.24 2.09
CA ARG A 560 28.67 32.11 2.90
C ARG A 560 28.33 32.26 4.38
N ASP A 561 28.87 31.34 5.20
CA ASP A 561 28.90 31.45 6.66
C ASP A 561 30.10 32.34 7.03
N PRO A 562 29.91 33.60 7.45
CA PRO A 562 31.02 34.54 7.65
C PRO A 562 31.86 34.19 8.88
N THR A 563 31.27 33.53 9.88
CA THR A 563 31.95 33.15 11.13
C THR A 563 33.06 32.12 10.92
N ILE A 564 32.88 31.20 9.96
CA ILE A 564 33.83 30.11 9.65
C ILE A 564 34.28 30.10 8.19
N ASN A 565 33.98 31.16 7.42
CA ASN A 565 34.36 31.34 6.02
C ASN A 565 34.00 30.15 5.11
N ARG A 566 32.79 29.59 5.25
CA ARG A 566 32.35 28.37 4.54
C ARG A 566 31.25 28.66 3.53
N ARG A 567 31.40 28.18 2.28
CA ARG A 567 30.32 28.18 1.27
C ARG A 567 29.20 27.21 1.65
N VAL A 568 27.95 27.66 1.55
CA VAL A 568 26.74 26.90 1.91
C VAL A 568 25.66 27.08 0.85
N ALA A 569 24.79 26.08 0.70
CA ALA A 569 23.54 26.22 -0.03
C ALA A 569 22.43 26.65 0.95
N ILE A 570 21.57 27.59 0.55
CA ILE A 570 20.52 28.16 1.41
C ILE A 570 19.20 28.06 0.66
N LYS A 571 18.34 27.12 1.06
CA LYS A 571 16.98 26.96 0.50
C LYS A 571 16.01 27.84 1.28
N THR A 572 15.11 28.52 0.59
CA THR A 572 14.16 29.49 1.16
C THR A 572 12.72 29.13 0.84
N LEU A 573 11.84 29.15 1.85
CA LEU A 573 10.42 28.80 1.76
C LEU A 573 9.55 30.04 2.08
N PRO A 574 8.68 30.50 1.15
CA PRO A 574 7.78 31.64 1.37
C PRO A 574 6.51 31.22 2.13
N LEU A 575 6.66 30.73 3.37
CA LEU A 575 5.54 30.20 4.17
C LEU A 575 4.35 31.17 4.26
N ALA A 576 4.62 32.48 4.33
CA ALA A 576 3.60 33.53 4.46
C ALA A 576 2.79 33.81 3.17
N GLU A 577 3.10 33.17 2.04
CA GLU A 577 2.34 33.30 0.79
C GLU A 577 1.44 32.07 0.52
N GLU A 578 1.71 30.93 1.17
CA GLU A 578 0.98 29.66 0.97
C GLU A 578 -0.06 29.34 2.06
N PHE A 579 0.03 29.95 3.25
CA PHE A 579 -0.80 29.62 4.41
C PHE A 579 -1.49 30.85 5.02
N VAL A 580 -2.78 30.69 5.38
CA VAL A 580 -3.57 31.69 6.11
C VAL A 580 -2.99 31.89 7.52
N GLU A 581 -3.09 33.11 8.05
CA GLU A 581 -2.36 33.57 9.25
C GLU A 581 -2.57 32.69 10.50
N ASN A 582 -3.75 32.06 10.64
CA ASN A 582 -4.07 31.10 11.72
C ASN A 582 -3.36 29.73 11.58
N ASP A 583 -3.08 29.29 10.36
CA ASP A 583 -2.40 28.01 10.07
C ASP A 583 -0.86 28.15 10.00
N LEU A 584 -0.40 29.37 9.74
CA LEU A 584 1.01 29.70 9.49
C LEU A 584 1.93 29.31 10.67
N ALA A 585 1.46 29.44 11.92
CA ALA A 585 2.21 29.00 13.11
C ALA A 585 2.36 27.47 13.17
N THR A 586 1.33 26.73 12.79
CA THR A 586 1.35 25.26 12.73
C THR A 586 2.32 24.79 11.64
N ALA A 587 2.26 25.40 10.45
CA ALA A 587 3.18 25.10 9.33
C ALA A 587 4.65 25.33 9.69
N ARG A 588 4.99 26.48 10.31
CA ARG A 588 6.34 26.74 10.87
C ARG A 588 6.79 25.65 11.84
N SER A 589 5.92 25.29 12.80
CA SER A 589 6.26 24.31 13.84
C SER A 589 6.53 22.91 13.28
N HIS A 590 5.90 22.55 12.16
CA HIS A 590 6.23 21.33 11.42
C HIS A 590 7.55 21.47 10.66
N PHE A 591 7.78 22.58 9.95
CA PHE A 591 9.01 22.78 9.18
C PHE A 591 10.27 22.70 10.06
N LEU A 592 10.29 23.39 11.20
CA LEU A 592 11.45 23.37 12.09
C LEU A 592 11.71 21.97 12.65
N ARG A 593 10.65 21.19 12.97
CA ARG A 593 10.78 19.79 13.43
C ARG A 593 11.28 18.83 12.35
N GLU A 594 10.92 19.06 11.09
CA GLU A 594 11.37 18.21 9.98
C GLU A 594 12.79 18.56 9.54
N ALA A 595 13.17 19.84 9.58
CA ALA A 595 14.55 20.30 9.45
C ALA A 595 15.44 19.75 10.58
N GLU A 596 14.98 19.76 11.83
CA GLU A 596 15.68 19.16 12.98
C GLU A 596 15.83 17.64 12.82
N SER A 597 14.79 16.95 12.33
CA SER A 597 14.82 15.51 12.10
C SER A 597 15.80 15.12 10.99
N ALA A 598 15.83 15.88 9.89
CA ALA A 598 16.77 15.67 8.79
C ALA A 598 18.21 16.12 9.14
N GLY A 599 18.37 17.14 9.97
CA GLY A 599 19.68 17.64 10.43
C GLY A 599 20.46 16.67 11.32
N ARG A 600 19.82 15.63 11.84
CA ARG A 600 20.48 14.50 12.55
C ARG A 600 21.17 13.51 11.59
N LEU A 601 20.89 13.57 10.28
CA LEU A 601 21.45 12.65 9.30
C LEU A 601 22.87 13.06 8.89
N SER A 602 23.85 12.22 9.25
CA SER A 602 25.25 12.39 8.86
C SER A 602 25.73 11.17 8.07
N HIS A 603 25.73 11.28 6.75
CA HIS A 603 26.09 10.20 5.84
C HIS A 603 26.76 10.74 4.57
N GLN A 604 27.74 10.00 4.03
CA GLN A 604 28.54 10.43 2.87
C GLN A 604 27.68 10.76 1.63
N TYR A 605 26.57 10.04 1.45
CA TYR A 605 25.65 10.20 0.31
C TYR A 605 24.39 11.02 0.63
N ILE A 606 24.40 11.82 1.71
CA ILE A 606 23.31 12.76 2.07
C ILE A 606 23.90 14.18 2.17
N ILE A 607 23.17 15.19 1.69
CA ILE A 607 23.48 16.61 1.93
C ILE A 607 23.28 16.93 3.41
N SER A 608 24.35 17.29 4.12
CA SER A 608 24.25 17.68 5.52
C SER A 608 23.56 19.04 5.66
N ILE A 609 22.51 19.11 6.47
CA ILE A 609 21.95 20.37 6.97
C ILE A 609 22.86 20.90 8.08
N TYR A 610 23.14 22.20 8.07
CA TYR A 610 23.98 22.87 9.07
C TYR A 610 23.19 23.79 10.00
N ASP A 611 22.08 24.37 9.51
CA ASP A 611 21.27 25.32 10.27
C ASP A 611 19.87 25.45 9.65
N ALA A 612 18.89 25.84 10.46
CA ALA A 612 17.50 26.08 10.05
C ALA A 612 16.91 27.22 10.88
N GLY A 613 16.32 28.22 10.23
CA GLY A 613 15.82 29.41 10.90
C GLY A 613 14.73 30.15 10.14
N GLU A 614 14.28 31.25 10.72
CA GLU A 614 13.33 32.18 10.11
C GLU A 614 13.96 33.58 10.03
N ASP A 615 13.63 34.32 8.97
CA ASP A 615 14.05 35.70 8.75
C ASP A 615 12.91 36.47 8.06
N ASP A 616 12.47 37.60 8.64
CA ASP A 616 11.21 38.31 8.38
C ASP A 616 9.94 37.43 8.27
N ARG A 617 9.74 36.83 7.09
CA ARG A 617 8.57 36.03 6.67
C ARG A 617 8.96 34.76 5.91
N MET A 618 10.27 34.52 5.77
CA MET A 618 10.86 33.40 5.04
C MET A 618 11.45 32.42 6.04
N ALA A 619 11.16 31.13 5.88
CA ALA A 619 11.96 30.10 6.53
C ALA A 619 13.17 29.75 5.64
N TYR A 620 14.33 29.50 6.22
CA TYR A 620 15.53 29.12 5.50
C TYR A 620 16.17 27.84 6.06
N LEU A 621 16.83 27.10 5.19
CA LEU A 621 17.59 25.89 5.49
C LEU A 621 18.98 26.01 4.90
N ALA A 622 20.01 26.13 5.74
CA ALA A 622 21.40 26.20 5.34
C ALA A 622 22.02 24.78 5.36
N MET A 623 22.66 24.39 4.26
CA MET A 623 23.13 23.03 4.01
C MET A 623 24.45 23.01 3.25
N GLU A 624 25.06 21.82 3.14
CA GLU A 624 26.25 21.56 2.34
C GLU A 624 26.06 22.06 0.89
N TYR A 625 26.95 22.95 0.45
CA TYR A 625 27.05 23.30 -0.96
C TYR A 625 27.82 22.20 -1.71
N PHE A 626 27.12 21.47 -2.58
CA PHE A 626 27.66 20.35 -3.34
C PHE A 626 27.78 20.70 -4.83
N GLU A 627 29.00 20.62 -5.37
CA GLU A 627 29.33 20.99 -6.76
C GLU A 627 29.01 19.88 -7.76
N GLY A 628 27.73 19.50 -7.86
CA GLY A 628 27.23 18.51 -8.83
C GLY A 628 26.04 19.01 -9.64
N LYS A 629 25.53 18.16 -10.53
CA LYS A 629 24.26 18.36 -11.26
C LYS A 629 23.19 17.40 -10.73
N PRO A 630 21.90 17.78 -10.70
CA PRO A 630 20.84 16.82 -10.42
C PRO A 630 20.78 15.76 -11.51
N LEU A 631 20.49 14.50 -11.15
CA LEU A 631 20.38 13.37 -12.08
C LEU A 631 19.27 13.56 -13.12
N SER A 632 18.33 14.49 -12.92
CA SER A 632 17.37 14.95 -13.95
C SER A 632 18.03 15.53 -15.20
N HIS A 633 19.29 15.98 -15.12
CA HIS A 633 20.09 16.39 -16.28
C HIS A 633 20.46 15.20 -17.19
N TYR A 634 20.54 14.00 -16.61
CA TYR A 634 20.89 12.74 -17.30
C TYR A 634 19.67 11.82 -17.53
N ALA A 635 18.47 12.22 -17.07
CA ALA A 635 17.21 11.52 -17.30
C ALA A 635 16.55 11.93 -18.64
N GLN A 636 17.35 12.11 -19.69
CA GLN A 636 16.92 12.60 -21.00
C GLN A 636 17.59 11.80 -22.12
N LEU A 637 16.85 11.43 -23.16
CA LEU A 637 17.41 10.81 -24.37
C LEU A 637 18.54 11.70 -24.93
N GLY A 638 19.69 11.11 -25.23
CA GLY A 638 20.92 11.82 -25.60
C GLY A 638 21.78 12.33 -24.43
N ARG A 639 21.39 12.09 -23.17
CA ARG A 639 22.19 12.36 -21.95
C ARG A 639 22.18 11.23 -20.92
N LEU A 640 21.66 10.06 -21.27
CA LEU A 640 21.61 8.90 -20.38
C LEU A 640 23.03 8.48 -19.96
N LEU A 641 23.20 8.10 -18.70
CA LEU A 641 24.45 7.51 -18.21
C LEU A 641 24.57 6.04 -18.66
N PRO A 642 25.79 5.47 -18.71
CA PRO A 642 25.98 4.04 -18.93
C PRO A 642 25.26 3.22 -17.86
N PRO A 643 24.64 2.06 -18.18
CA PRO A 643 23.83 1.29 -17.22
C PRO A 643 24.58 0.94 -15.93
N LYS A 644 25.88 0.60 -16.06
CA LYS A 644 26.79 0.33 -14.93
C LYS A 644 26.87 1.49 -13.93
N VAL A 645 27.05 2.73 -14.44
CA VAL A 645 27.09 3.95 -13.61
C VAL A 645 25.74 4.17 -12.93
N VAL A 646 24.62 3.94 -13.64
CA VAL A 646 23.29 4.05 -13.03
C VAL A 646 23.14 3.04 -11.88
N PHE A 647 23.53 1.78 -12.05
CA PHE A 647 23.43 0.77 -11.00
C PHE A 647 24.25 1.14 -9.74
N GLU A 648 25.48 1.63 -9.91
CA GLU A 648 26.30 2.08 -8.79
C GLU A 648 25.69 3.28 -8.07
N LEU A 649 25.21 4.29 -8.81
CA LEU A 649 24.55 5.46 -8.20
C LEU A 649 23.25 5.08 -7.49
N MET A 650 22.46 4.16 -8.03
CA MET A 650 21.26 3.66 -7.35
C MET A 650 21.61 2.83 -6.10
N ALA A 651 22.72 2.07 -6.10
CA ALA A 651 23.18 1.35 -4.91
C ALA A 651 23.60 2.32 -3.79
N ARG A 652 24.41 3.33 -4.12
CA ARG A 652 24.83 4.41 -3.20
C ARG A 652 23.61 5.19 -2.66
N ALA A 653 22.59 5.42 -3.48
CA ALA A 653 21.33 6.02 -3.06
C ALA A 653 20.52 5.12 -2.11
N ALA A 654 20.46 3.82 -2.39
CA ALA A 654 19.73 2.85 -1.56
C ALA A 654 20.38 2.68 -0.17
N GLU A 655 21.71 2.76 -0.07
CA GLU A 655 22.44 2.83 1.22
C GLU A 655 22.09 4.10 2.00
N ALA A 656 22.04 5.26 1.34
CA ALA A 656 21.64 6.53 1.96
C ALA A 656 20.22 6.49 2.53
N LEU A 657 19.29 5.89 1.79
CA LEU A 657 17.91 5.69 2.23
C LEU A 657 17.85 4.70 3.40
N HIS A 658 18.59 3.58 3.36
CA HIS A 658 18.65 2.63 4.48
C HIS A 658 19.18 3.28 5.76
N TYR A 659 20.23 4.11 5.66
CA TYR A 659 20.73 4.88 6.79
C TYR A 659 19.63 5.81 7.35
N ALA A 660 18.94 6.58 6.50
CA ALA A 660 17.85 7.46 6.94
C ALA A 660 16.70 6.68 7.60
N HIS A 661 16.31 5.53 7.03
CA HIS A 661 15.27 4.65 7.58
C HIS A 661 15.65 4.11 8.96
N SER A 662 16.93 3.78 9.20
CA SER A 662 17.43 3.39 10.53
C SER A 662 17.25 4.48 11.59
N GLN A 663 17.26 5.75 11.17
CA GLN A 663 17.00 6.92 12.02
C GLN A 663 15.52 7.33 12.05
N ASN A 664 14.62 6.47 11.53
CA ASN A 664 13.17 6.71 11.37
C ASN A 664 12.80 7.89 10.45
N VAL A 665 13.71 8.34 9.58
CA VAL A 665 13.47 9.40 8.58
C VAL A 665 13.17 8.77 7.21
N VAL A 666 12.03 9.11 6.61
CA VAL A 666 11.61 8.66 5.27
C VAL A 666 11.59 9.86 4.32
N HIS A 667 12.14 9.72 3.11
CA HIS A 667 12.40 10.83 2.18
C HIS A 667 11.14 11.30 1.42
N ARG A 668 10.29 10.37 0.98
CA ARG A 668 8.98 10.57 0.31
C ARG A 668 8.98 11.26 -1.05
N ASP A 669 10.13 11.74 -1.52
CA ASP A 669 10.27 12.51 -2.77
C ASP A 669 11.55 12.11 -3.52
N VAL A 670 11.86 10.80 -3.56
CA VAL A 670 13.02 10.28 -4.28
C VAL A 670 12.76 10.36 -5.79
N LYS A 671 13.53 11.20 -6.48
CA LYS A 671 13.42 11.43 -7.93
C LYS A 671 14.75 11.96 -8.49
N PRO A 672 15.02 11.88 -9.80
CA PRO A 672 16.27 12.38 -10.39
C PRO A 672 16.62 13.83 -10.07
N ALA A 673 15.64 14.69 -9.76
CA ALA A 673 15.90 16.08 -9.36
C ALA A 673 16.51 16.23 -7.94
N ASN A 674 16.32 15.24 -7.06
CA ASN A 674 16.75 15.28 -5.66
C ASN A 674 18.01 14.42 -5.39
N LEU A 675 18.59 13.83 -6.44
CA LEU A 675 19.88 13.13 -6.40
C LEU A 675 20.90 13.98 -7.16
N MET A 676 21.90 14.50 -6.46
CA MET A 676 22.98 15.33 -7.01
C MET A 676 24.21 14.48 -7.32
N TYR A 677 24.68 14.52 -8.56
CA TYR A 677 25.86 13.79 -9.04
C TYR A 677 26.94 14.75 -9.55
N ASP A 678 28.12 14.66 -8.94
CA ASP A 678 29.37 15.22 -9.42
C ASP A 678 30.11 14.12 -10.20
N ILE A 679 30.08 14.23 -11.52
CA ILE A 679 30.70 13.29 -12.46
C ILE A 679 32.23 13.45 -12.56
N ALA A 680 32.80 14.57 -12.07
CA ALA A 680 34.24 14.80 -12.12
C ALA A 680 34.98 14.09 -10.97
N ASN A 681 34.32 13.93 -9.81
CA ASN A 681 34.86 13.23 -8.64
C ASN A 681 34.08 11.94 -8.28
N ASP A 682 33.14 11.52 -9.13
CA ASP A 682 32.21 10.38 -8.93
C ASP A 682 31.47 10.39 -7.57
N ARG A 683 30.96 11.57 -7.16
CA ARG A 683 30.27 11.75 -5.88
C ARG A 683 28.76 11.88 -6.08
N LEU A 684 27.99 11.14 -5.28
CA LEU A 684 26.52 11.22 -5.21
C LEU A 684 26.08 11.76 -3.85
N LYS A 685 25.10 12.67 -3.81
CA LYS A 685 24.35 13.03 -2.60
C LYS A 685 22.86 13.19 -2.83
N LEU A 686 22.04 12.67 -1.92
CA LEU A 686 20.61 12.91 -1.84
C LEU A 686 20.34 14.23 -1.10
N THR A 687 19.36 15.00 -1.56
CA THR A 687 18.93 16.28 -0.97
C THR A 687 17.42 16.33 -0.74
N ASP A 688 16.92 17.37 -0.07
CA ASP A 688 15.49 17.59 0.20
C ASP A 688 14.81 16.49 1.05
N PHE A 689 15.56 15.85 1.95
CA PHE A 689 14.99 15.03 3.03
C PHE A 689 14.01 15.86 3.91
N GLY A 690 12.90 15.23 4.32
CA GLY A 690 12.00 15.74 5.36
C GLY A 690 10.94 16.76 4.92
N ILE A 691 11.21 17.65 3.96
CA ILE A 691 10.31 18.79 3.62
C ILE A 691 8.94 18.34 3.02
N ALA A 692 8.81 17.08 2.59
CA ALA A 692 7.64 16.58 1.85
C ALA A 692 6.33 16.45 2.67
N ARG A 693 6.37 16.31 4.00
CA ARG A 693 5.14 16.08 4.79
C ARG A 693 4.31 17.34 4.96
N LEU A 694 4.95 18.52 4.94
CA LEU A 694 4.30 19.83 4.87
C LEU A 694 3.41 19.94 3.63
N THR A 695 3.90 19.47 2.47
CA THR A 695 3.10 19.45 1.25
C THR A 695 2.03 18.37 1.27
N ASP A 696 2.24 17.21 1.91
CA ASP A 696 1.16 16.24 2.16
C ASP A 696 0.02 16.82 3.02
N ALA A 697 0.36 17.65 4.02
CA ALA A 697 -0.60 18.32 4.91
C ALA A 697 -1.36 19.48 4.23
N SER A 698 -0.75 20.21 3.28
CA SER A 698 -1.46 21.23 2.49
C SER A 698 -2.29 20.61 1.36
N ARG A 699 -1.77 19.58 0.66
CA ARG A 699 -2.50 18.77 -0.35
C ARG A 699 -3.84 18.23 0.18
N THR A 700 -3.83 17.68 1.40
CA THR A 700 -5.04 17.09 2.02
C THR A 700 -6.12 18.10 2.40
N ARG A 701 -5.80 19.41 2.42
CA ARG A 701 -6.78 20.50 2.63
C ARG A 701 -7.30 21.10 1.32
N THR A 702 -6.49 21.14 0.27
CA THR A 702 -6.87 21.79 -1.01
C THR A 702 -7.39 20.83 -2.06
N GLY A 703 -7.09 19.52 -1.95
CA GLY A 703 -7.41 18.52 -2.97
C GLY A 703 -6.59 18.66 -4.27
N ILE A 704 -5.68 19.64 -4.35
CA ILE A 704 -4.85 19.93 -5.52
C ILE A 704 -3.46 19.33 -5.31
N ILE A 705 -3.03 18.51 -6.26
CA ILE A 705 -1.77 17.78 -6.17
C ILE A 705 -0.64 18.64 -6.76
N LEU A 706 0.00 19.42 -5.89
CA LEU A 706 1.27 20.08 -6.23
C LEU A 706 2.36 19.01 -6.49
N GLY A 707 2.74 18.84 -7.75
CA GLY A 707 3.91 18.07 -8.18
C GLY A 707 3.64 17.08 -9.31
N THR A 708 4.71 16.42 -9.77
CA THR A 708 4.67 15.37 -10.81
C THR A 708 4.48 14.01 -10.13
N PRO A 709 3.30 13.36 -10.23
CA PRO A 709 3.03 12.14 -9.46
C PRO A 709 3.78 10.90 -9.97
N SER A 710 4.49 10.97 -11.11
CA SER A 710 5.19 9.83 -11.76
C SER A 710 6.15 9.04 -10.86
N TYR A 711 6.64 9.62 -9.76
CA TYR A 711 7.56 8.98 -8.79
C TYR A 711 6.89 8.54 -7.49
N MET A 712 5.61 8.88 -7.29
CA MET A 712 4.88 8.52 -6.07
C MET A 712 4.58 7.02 -6.07
N SER A 713 4.67 6.41 -4.89
CA SER A 713 4.25 5.02 -4.72
C SER A 713 2.72 4.87 -4.61
N PRO A 714 2.15 3.68 -4.85
CA PRO A 714 0.72 3.43 -4.70
C PRO A 714 0.18 3.86 -3.33
N GLU A 715 0.93 3.58 -2.25
CA GLU A 715 0.51 3.91 -0.88
C GLU A 715 0.59 5.41 -0.55
N GLN A 716 1.38 6.20 -1.28
CA GLN A 716 1.30 7.68 -1.22
C GLN A 716 0.03 8.18 -1.91
N LEU A 717 -0.29 7.65 -3.10
CA LEU A 717 -1.49 8.03 -3.85
C LEU A 717 -2.79 7.64 -3.13
N SER A 718 -2.81 6.52 -2.41
CA SER A 718 -3.96 6.05 -1.64
C SER A 718 -4.10 6.66 -0.24
N ALA A 719 -3.23 7.61 0.14
CA ALA A 719 -3.11 8.15 1.50
C ALA A 719 -3.03 7.05 2.59
N SER A 720 -2.25 6.02 2.33
CA SER A 720 -1.96 4.91 3.24
C SER A 720 -0.72 5.18 4.10
N LYS A 721 -0.37 4.25 5.00
CA LYS A 721 0.77 4.41 5.91
C LYS A 721 2.11 4.27 5.15
N VAL A 722 2.64 5.41 4.71
CA VAL A 722 3.99 5.57 4.12
C VAL A 722 5.07 4.97 5.04
N SER A 723 6.01 4.24 4.45
CA SER A 723 7.14 3.56 5.13
C SER A 723 8.43 3.72 4.30
N GLY A 724 9.56 3.15 4.75
CA GLY A 724 10.78 3.13 3.94
C GLY A 724 10.64 2.42 2.57
N GLN A 725 9.67 1.52 2.44
CA GLN A 725 9.35 0.83 1.17
C GLN A 725 8.78 1.80 0.10
N THR A 726 8.30 2.97 0.50
CA THR A 726 7.93 4.06 -0.41
C THR A 726 9.15 4.60 -1.14
N ASP A 727 10.24 4.89 -0.42
CA ASP A 727 11.47 5.41 -1.01
C ASP A 727 12.14 4.39 -1.94
N ILE A 728 12.01 3.09 -1.62
CA ILE A 728 12.48 1.98 -2.46
C ILE A 728 11.73 1.94 -3.81
N TYR A 729 10.41 2.14 -3.81
CA TYR A 729 9.61 2.25 -5.03
C TYR A 729 10.03 3.47 -5.86
N SER A 730 10.11 4.64 -5.23
CA SER A 730 10.49 5.89 -5.89
C SER A 730 11.94 5.87 -6.42
N LEU A 731 12.84 5.13 -5.76
CA LEU A 731 14.18 4.83 -6.28
C LEU A 731 14.12 3.89 -7.50
N GLY A 732 13.26 2.87 -7.49
CA GLY A 732 12.99 2.03 -8.67
C GLY A 732 12.49 2.84 -9.87
N VAL A 733 11.60 3.82 -9.65
CA VAL A 733 11.16 4.74 -10.71
C VAL A 733 12.33 5.61 -11.21
N THR A 734 13.16 6.10 -10.28
CA THR A 734 14.34 6.91 -10.58
C THR A 734 15.34 6.13 -11.45
N MET A 735 15.65 4.89 -11.08
CA MET A 735 16.48 3.95 -11.83
C MET A 735 15.94 3.73 -13.25
N TYR A 736 14.66 3.41 -13.37
CA TYR A 736 14.01 3.18 -14.66
C TYR A 736 14.14 4.40 -15.61
N HIS A 737 13.90 5.60 -15.07
CA HIS A 737 13.98 6.84 -15.83
C HIS A 737 15.41 7.15 -16.30
N LEU A 738 16.43 6.87 -15.47
CA LEU A 738 17.83 7.09 -15.82
C LEU A 738 18.36 6.10 -16.87
N LEU A 739 17.78 4.91 -16.96
CA LEU A 739 18.13 3.89 -17.96
C LEU A 739 17.42 4.11 -19.32
N THR A 740 16.19 4.61 -19.31
CA THR A 740 15.32 4.69 -20.52
C THR A 740 15.04 6.10 -21.03
N GLY A 741 15.27 7.14 -20.23
CA GLY A 741 14.97 8.53 -20.59
C GLY A 741 13.49 8.94 -20.44
N ALA A 742 12.63 8.07 -19.88
CA ALA A 742 11.26 8.42 -19.51
C ALA A 742 10.78 7.58 -18.29
N PRO A 743 9.79 8.04 -17.49
CA PRO A 743 9.28 7.25 -16.37
C PRO A 743 8.46 6.03 -16.85
N PRO A 744 8.39 4.94 -16.05
CA PRO A 744 7.70 3.69 -16.39
C PRO A 744 6.18 3.84 -16.56
N PHE A 745 5.59 4.88 -15.97
CA PHE A 745 4.17 5.20 -16.07
C PHE A 745 3.99 6.61 -16.62
N GLN A 746 3.26 6.69 -17.73
CA GLN A 746 2.95 7.93 -18.47
C GLN A 746 1.50 7.87 -18.96
N ALA A 747 0.80 9.01 -18.90
CA ALA A 747 -0.55 9.16 -19.42
C ALA A 747 -0.89 10.65 -19.63
N ASP A 748 -1.88 10.90 -20.47
CA ASP A 748 -2.33 12.24 -20.90
C ASP A 748 -3.09 13.02 -19.81
N SER A 749 -3.39 12.39 -18.68
CA SER A 749 -4.05 13.02 -17.54
C SER A 749 -3.60 12.40 -16.21
N ILE A 750 -3.63 13.21 -15.14
CA ILE A 750 -3.22 12.79 -13.80
C ILE A 750 -4.02 11.57 -13.29
N PRO A 751 -5.36 11.48 -13.42
CA PRO A 751 -6.10 10.29 -13.00
C PRO A 751 -5.68 9.00 -13.72
N ARG A 752 -5.40 9.05 -15.04
CA ARG A 752 -4.89 7.90 -15.80
C ARG A 752 -3.46 7.53 -15.40
N LEU A 753 -2.64 8.51 -15.02
CA LEU A 753 -1.28 8.26 -14.53
C LEU A 753 -1.32 7.57 -13.16
N MET A 754 -2.23 7.99 -12.27
CA MET A 754 -2.46 7.33 -10.98
C MET A 754 -2.94 5.90 -11.13
N ASP A 755 -3.93 5.67 -11.97
CA ASP A 755 -4.45 4.32 -12.29
C ASP A 755 -3.32 3.39 -12.77
N LYS A 756 -2.43 3.87 -13.66
CA LYS A 756 -1.22 3.12 -14.05
C LYS A 756 -0.24 2.88 -12.89
N ILE A 757 0.00 3.88 -12.04
CA ILE A 757 0.89 3.74 -10.88
C ILE A 757 0.34 2.73 -9.86
N VAL A 758 -0.97 2.66 -9.65
CA VAL A 758 -1.59 1.70 -8.71
C VAL A 758 -1.73 0.31 -9.33
N HIS A 759 -2.33 0.18 -10.53
CA HIS A 759 -2.76 -1.13 -11.06
C HIS A 759 -1.83 -1.75 -12.11
N HIS A 760 -1.19 -0.96 -12.98
CA HIS A 760 -0.47 -1.50 -14.14
C HIS A 760 0.98 -1.90 -13.86
N LYS A 761 1.45 -3.03 -14.42
CA LYS A 761 2.89 -3.35 -14.45
C LYS A 761 3.63 -2.40 -15.42
N HIS A 762 4.92 -2.15 -15.14
CA HIS A 762 5.79 -1.42 -16.07
C HIS A 762 6.22 -2.33 -17.23
N ARG A 763 6.64 -1.73 -18.35
CA ARG A 763 7.31 -2.45 -19.45
C ARG A 763 8.75 -2.80 -19.01
N PRO A 764 9.26 -4.02 -19.21
CA PRO A 764 10.68 -4.35 -19.04
C PRO A 764 11.62 -3.36 -19.75
N ILE A 765 12.82 -3.15 -19.21
CA ILE A 765 13.86 -2.36 -19.87
C ILE A 765 14.54 -3.18 -20.98
N SER A 766 14.62 -4.51 -20.86
CA SER A 766 15.05 -5.38 -21.96
C SER A 766 14.17 -5.27 -23.22
N ASP A 767 12.90 -4.86 -23.10
CA ASP A 767 12.05 -4.55 -24.27
C ASP A 767 12.42 -3.20 -24.94
N ILE A 768 13.32 -2.39 -24.35
CA ILE A 768 13.57 -0.98 -24.69
C ILE A 768 15.03 -0.73 -25.04
N ARG A 769 15.98 -1.41 -24.38
CA ARG A 769 17.40 -1.06 -24.42
C ARG A 769 18.28 -2.30 -24.16
N ASP A 770 18.91 -2.82 -25.22
CA ASP A 770 19.62 -4.12 -25.21
C ASP A 770 20.95 -4.14 -24.44
N ASP A 771 21.54 -2.98 -24.15
CA ASP A 771 22.79 -2.85 -23.36
C ASP A 771 22.56 -2.92 -21.83
N VAL A 772 21.30 -3.08 -21.39
CA VAL A 772 20.93 -3.23 -19.98
C VAL A 772 20.75 -4.72 -19.67
N PRO A 773 21.51 -5.31 -18.71
CA PRO A 773 21.39 -6.72 -18.39
C PRO A 773 20.03 -7.05 -17.77
N SER A 774 19.52 -8.25 -18.05
CA SER A 774 18.19 -8.71 -17.62
C SER A 774 17.99 -8.80 -16.10
N CYS A 775 19.07 -8.76 -15.30
CA CYS A 775 18.97 -8.60 -13.85
C CYS A 775 18.34 -7.25 -13.44
N ALA A 776 18.42 -6.21 -14.27
CA ALA A 776 17.74 -4.94 -14.03
C ALA A 776 16.22 -5.10 -13.97
N ASP A 777 15.64 -5.93 -14.84
CA ASP A 777 14.20 -6.21 -14.85
C ASP A 777 13.75 -6.96 -13.59
N VAL A 778 14.59 -7.82 -13.02
CA VAL A 778 14.30 -8.51 -11.75
C VAL A 778 14.31 -7.52 -10.59
N ILE A 779 15.31 -6.62 -10.54
CA ILE A 779 15.41 -5.56 -9.53
C ILE A 779 14.21 -4.61 -9.62
N LEU A 780 13.84 -4.20 -10.84
CA LEU A 780 12.73 -3.28 -11.08
C LEU A 780 11.37 -3.93 -10.85
N ALA A 781 11.17 -5.19 -11.23
CA ALA A 781 9.97 -5.96 -10.90
C ALA A 781 9.72 -6.00 -9.39
N ARG A 782 10.78 -6.18 -8.59
CA ARG A 782 10.69 -6.16 -7.13
C ARG A 782 10.51 -4.74 -6.57
N ALA A 783 11.34 -3.78 -6.96
CA ALA A 783 11.26 -2.41 -6.44
C ALA A 783 9.93 -1.72 -6.78
N LEU A 784 9.37 -1.97 -7.97
CA LEU A 784 8.11 -1.40 -8.45
C LEU A 784 6.89 -2.30 -8.18
N ALA A 785 7.01 -3.30 -7.31
CA ALA A 785 5.89 -4.11 -6.86
C ALA A 785 4.83 -3.23 -6.16
N LYS A 786 3.55 -3.51 -6.42
CA LYS A 786 2.45 -2.63 -5.98
C LYS A 786 2.27 -2.67 -4.47
N ASN A 787 2.21 -3.87 -3.89
CA ASN A 787 2.25 -4.03 -2.44
C ASN A 787 3.63 -3.61 -1.91
N PRO A 788 3.73 -2.83 -0.83
CA PRO A 788 5.02 -2.48 -0.22
C PRO A 788 5.81 -3.69 0.30
N GLU A 789 5.11 -4.74 0.75
CA GLU A 789 5.71 -5.95 1.33
C GLU A 789 6.42 -6.84 0.29
N ASP A 790 6.04 -6.76 -0.98
CA ASP A 790 6.65 -7.52 -2.09
C ASP A 790 7.99 -6.91 -2.57
N ARG A 791 8.36 -5.73 -2.05
CA ARG A 791 9.53 -4.97 -2.48
C ARG A 791 10.83 -5.51 -1.83
N TYR A 792 11.89 -4.72 -1.86
CA TYR A 792 13.04 -4.96 -0.99
C TYR A 792 12.67 -4.54 0.44
N GLU A 793 13.07 -5.36 1.43
CA GLU A 793 12.84 -5.07 2.85
C GLU A 793 13.57 -3.79 3.31
N SER A 794 14.76 -3.56 2.75
CA SER A 794 15.61 -2.42 3.08
C SER A 794 16.37 -1.91 1.85
N GLY A 795 16.80 -0.65 1.90
CA GLY A 795 17.69 -0.09 0.88
C GLY A 795 19.02 -0.85 0.75
N ASN A 796 19.55 -1.43 1.83
CA ASN A 796 20.76 -2.26 1.75
C ASN A 796 20.53 -3.54 0.92
N ALA A 797 19.38 -4.21 1.07
CA ALA A 797 19.04 -5.37 0.24
C ALA A 797 18.93 -5.02 -1.26
N MET A 798 18.44 -3.81 -1.58
CA MET A 798 18.41 -3.30 -2.96
C MET A 798 19.82 -2.92 -3.45
N ALA A 799 20.66 -2.32 -2.60
CA ALA A 799 22.04 -1.95 -2.92
C ALA A 799 22.92 -3.18 -3.25
N LEU A 800 22.76 -4.27 -2.51
CA LEU A 800 23.44 -5.54 -2.78
C LEU A 800 23.04 -6.12 -4.14
N ALA A 801 21.74 -6.23 -4.42
CA ALA A 801 21.24 -6.72 -5.72
C ALA A 801 21.69 -5.84 -6.90
N LEU A 802 21.75 -4.51 -6.72
CA LEU A 802 22.27 -3.58 -7.72
C LEU A 802 23.77 -3.78 -7.99
N ARG A 803 24.58 -4.05 -6.96
CA ARG A 803 26.01 -4.34 -7.12
C ARG A 803 26.27 -5.70 -7.75
N GLU A 804 25.47 -6.70 -7.41
CA GLU A 804 25.51 -8.03 -8.04
C GLU A 804 25.13 -7.95 -9.52
N CYS A 805 24.07 -7.22 -9.87
CA CYS A 805 23.72 -6.97 -11.27
C CYS A 805 24.81 -6.15 -12.00
N CYS A 806 25.42 -5.17 -11.32
CA CYS A 806 26.53 -4.37 -11.86
C CYS A 806 27.78 -5.20 -12.20
N SER A 807 28.09 -6.27 -11.44
CA SER A 807 29.24 -7.13 -11.75
C SER A 807 29.02 -8.02 -12.98
N THR A 808 27.76 -8.25 -13.40
CA THR A 808 27.45 -8.93 -14.66
C THR A 808 27.66 -8.06 -15.91
N VAL A 809 27.82 -6.73 -15.74
CA VAL A 809 28.18 -5.82 -16.84
C VAL A 809 29.68 -5.88 -17.08
N THR A 810 30.06 -6.71 -18.05
CA THR A 810 31.44 -6.80 -18.58
C THR A 810 31.90 -5.46 -19.14
N ALA A 811 33.22 -5.26 -19.26
CA ALA A 811 33.81 -3.96 -19.59
C ALA A 811 33.76 -3.61 -21.10
N ASP A 812 33.23 -4.50 -21.93
CA ASP A 812 33.42 -4.50 -23.39
C ASP A 812 32.26 -3.83 -24.17
N THR A 813 31.30 -3.20 -23.48
CA THR A 813 30.20 -2.42 -24.07
C THR A 813 30.24 -0.96 -23.62
N VAL A 814 31.16 -0.20 -24.22
CA VAL A 814 31.36 1.26 -24.05
C VAL A 814 31.30 1.94 -25.41
#